data_AF-A0A6B0XF62-F1
#
_entry.id   AF-A0A6B0XF62-F1
#
_cell.length_a   1.000
_cell.length_b   1.000
_cell.length_c   1.000
_cell.angle_alpha   90.00
_cell.angle_beta   90.00
_cell.angle_gamma   90.00
#
_symmetry.space_group_name_H-M   'P 1'
#
loop_
_entity.id
_entity.type
_entity.pdbx_description
1 polymer ?
#
loop_
_entity_poly.entity_id
_entity_poly.type
_entity_poly.pdbx_seq_one_letter_code
_entity_poly.pdbx_strand_id
1 'polypeptide(L)'
;MILGERFRVGAFKRWLYGRDYRDLWATPIEVAVLDLDRIGGGLTPLRTGGAGQSISLHFTGQDGRRYTVRSLDKDPMKRKWDELKNTVVDDVLQDMISALLPTGALVVDPLLEATGILHTKHTLVVIPDDQRLGEYRKNFAGLIGMLQEHPSEGPDDTPGFAGSRKISGTDKLWKRLEKTPCNRVDARAYLKARLMDFLINDRDRHYGQWRWARFPAGDCHTWLPIPEDRDQAFVDFDGFGMAVARRGLPMQIEFDDAYPSLVGLSTTGWELDRQFLAELNKAAWDSVATEFRRDLPDPIIEDAVRKLPLPYYKIVGESLTNALKARREALPEFARQYYALITREAEIQATDQDEYAHCEHLPSGDLLVRIGLMEGSDGAREPPYFQRTFHPQETREVRIYLRGGDDRAEIAGAKGRIAVRIDGGGGADILANSSQAGVAKTRFYDYRGKNRFAKGKGAKIDKRPYKRPPARILRARYALDWGMQAIAFPILIANPDLNVFVGGLGSRQYFGYRKNPFSSSHSFNAGLAINRLKSSVSYTGTFRQVLLDLDARIRLKYSGLQVIRFNGFGNATKIPRPSSFYQVEQNYFAFAPSLEFRAAEHTGDTESLRSKLAIGLGPIVKYSNTPLSSNKDKFIGSLNHSVYG
;
A
#
# COMPACT_ATOMS: atom_id res chain seq x y z
N MET A 1 36.87 -1.98 -2.24
CA MET A 1 36.21 -0.70 -2.60
C MET A 1 35.34 -0.22 -1.45
N ILE A 2 35.16 1.09 -1.24
CA ILE A 2 34.17 1.66 -0.31
C ILE A 2 32.94 2.07 -1.13
N LEU A 3 31.74 1.64 -0.74
CA LEU A 3 30.53 1.84 -1.55
C LEU A 3 29.91 3.24 -1.40
N GLY A 4 29.98 3.82 -0.20
CA GLY A 4 29.26 5.06 0.11
C GLY A 4 29.94 5.86 1.22
N GLU A 5 31.16 6.34 0.96
CA GLU A 5 31.90 7.19 1.90
C GLU A 5 31.09 8.41 2.36
N ARG A 6 30.19 8.91 1.50
CA ARG A 6 29.20 9.96 1.77
C ARG A 6 28.30 9.72 2.98
N PHE A 7 28.12 8.47 3.41
CA PHE A 7 27.26 8.11 4.54
C PHE A 7 27.97 8.22 5.91
N ARG A 8 29.26 8.58 5.93
CA ARG A 8 29.97 8.92 7.17
C ARG A 8 29.46 10.27 7.70
N VAL A 9 28.57 10.22 8.69
CA VAL A 9 27.94 11.40 9.30
C VAL A 9 28.11 11.45 10.82
N GLY A 10 28.08 12.66 11.38
CA GLY A 10 28.20 12.91 12.82
C GLY A 10 26.95 12.53 13.63
N ALA A 11 27.07 12.57 14.96
CA ALA A 11 26.06 12.07 15.90
C ALA A 11 24.66 12.69 15.74
N PHE A 12 24.57 13.99 15.43
CA PHE A 12 23.27 14.66 15.24
C PHE A 12 22.49 14.10 14.04
N LYS A 13 23.13 13.91 12.88
CA LYS A 13 22.49 13.32 11.70
C LYS A 13 22.06 11.87 11.97
N ARG A 14 22.87 11.09 12.70
CA ARG A 14 22.51 9.72 13.11
C ARG A 14 21.29 9.69 14.03
N TRP A 15 21.15 10.65 14.94
CA TRP A 15 19.96 10.75 15.79
C TRP A 15 18.71 11.15 14.99
N LEU A 16 18.84 12.09 14.04
CA LEU A 16 17.71 12.61 13.27
C LEU A 16 17.27 11.66 12.15
N TYR A 17 18.19 11.11 11.37
CA TYR A 17 17.93 10.30 10.18
C TYR A 17 18.24 8.81 10.34
N GLY A 18 18.67 8.38 11.53
CA GLY A 18 18.93 6.97 11.85
C GLY A 18 20.41 6.59 11.78
N ARG A 19 20.80 5.58 12.55
CA ARG A 19 22.13 4.95 12.42
C ARG A 19 22.18 4.05 11.19
N ASP A 20 21.07 3.35 10.94
CA ASP A 20 20.82 2.48 9.79
C ASP A 20 22.01 1.54 9.48
N TYR A 21 22.26 1.28 8.19
CA TYR A 21 23.43 0.55 7.70
C TYR A 21 24.58 1.46 7.24
N ARG A 22 24.61 2.73 7.66
CA ARG A 22 25.61 3.74 7.22
C ARG A 22 27.05 3.25 7.36
N ASP A 23 27.35 2.57 8.46
CA ASP A 23 28.69 2.05 8.74
C ASP A 23 29.07 0.93 7.76
N LEU A 24 28.11 0.13 7.27
CA LEU A 24 28.36 -0.87 6.24
C LEU A 24 28.71 -0.18 4.90
N TRP A 25 27.95 0.84 4.49
CA TRP A 25 28.25 1.57 3.26
C TRP A 25 29.64 2.23 3.26
N ALA A 26 30.14 2.60 4.43
CA ALA A 26 31.46 3.20 4.62
C ALA A 26 32.60 2.18 4.87
N THR A 27 32.29 0.89 4.93
CA THR A 27 33.23 -0.20 5.18
C THR A 27 33.77 -0.76 3.87
N PRO A 28 35.10 -0.89 3.70
CA PRO A 28 35.66 -1.46 2.48
C PRO A 28 35.36 -2.96 2.39
N ILE A 29 35.01 -3.41 1.18
CA ILE A 29 34.83 -4.83 0.86
C ILE A 29 35.64 -5.24 -0.37
N GLU A 30 35.97 -6.52 -0.43
CA GLU A 30 36.52 -7.18 -1.61
C GLU A 30 35.37 -7.72 -2.46
N VAL A 31 35.42 -7.44 -3.77
CA VAL A 31 34.39 -7.83 -4.72
C VAL A 31 35.06 -8.39 -5.97
N ALA A 32 34.55 -9.50 -6.47
CA ALA A 32 35.04 -10.10 -7.70
C ALA A 32 34.74 -9.20 -8.90
N VAL A 33 35.72 -9.07 -9.80
CA VAL A 33 35.49 -8.48 -11.12
C VAL A 33 34.68 -9.48 -11.94
N LEU A 34 33.63 -9.00 -12.61
CA LEU A 34 32.79 -9.82 -13.49
C LEU A 34 33.65 -10.34 -14.66
N ASP A 35 33.83 -11.64 -14.70
CA ASP A 35 34.44 -12.35 -15.82
C ASP A 35 33.39 -12.49 -16.94
N LEU A 36 33.54 -11.67 -17.98
CA LEU A 36 32.65 -11.67 -19.14
C LEU A 36 32.77 -12.94 -19.98
N ASP A 37 33.86 -13.71 -19.89
CA ASP A 37 34.05 -14.94 -20.67
C ASP A 37 33.42 -16.15 -19.98
N ARG A 38 33.44 -16.18 -18.64
CA ARG A 38 32.97 -17.33 -17.87
C ARG A 38 31.45 -17.37 -17.68
N ILE A 39 30.82 -16.24 -17.37
CA ILE A 39 29.38 -16.23 -17.05
C ILE A 39 28.55 -16.42 -18.32
N GLY A 40 27.58 -17.33 -18.29
CA GLY A 40 26.69 -17.61 -19.42
C GLY A 40 27.42 -18.08 -20.69
N GLY A 41 28.64 -18.64 -20.54
CA GLY A 41 29.51 -19.01 -21.66
C GLY A 41 30.07 -17.81 -22.46
N GLY A 42 29.92 -16.59 -21.95
CA GLY A 42 30.32 -15.36 -22.63
C GLY A 42 29.20 -14.32 -22.62
N LEU A 43 29.35 -13.26 -21.83
CA LEU A 43 28.39 -12.17 -21.73
C LEU A 43 28.64 -11.08 -22.78
N THR A 44 27.59 -10.79 -23.54
CA THR A 44 27.54 -9.63 -24.44
C THR A 44 26.56 -8.59 -23.90
N PRO A 45 26.96 -7.33 -23.71
CA PRO A 45 26.04 -6.26 -23.31
C PRO A 45 24.89 -6.11 -24.31
N LEU A 46 23.68 -5.94 -23.79
CA LEU A 46 22.46 -5.87 -24.60
C LEU A 46 21.82 -4.48 -24.55
N ARG A 47 21.55 -3.97 -23.34
CA ARG A 47 20.85 -2.70 -23.12
C ARG A 47 20.94 -2.25 -21.67
N THR A 48 20.71 -0.96 -21.42
CA THR A 48 20.48 -0.44 -20.08
C THR A 48 19.03 -0.63 -19.63
N GLY A 49 18.82 -0.79 -18.33
CA GLY A 49 17.53 -0.84 -17.66
C GLY A 49 17.52 -0.07 -16.34
N GLY A 50 16.51 -0.36 -15.51
CA GLY A 50 16.28 0.31 -14.21
C GLY A 50 15.15 1.34 -14.26
N ALA A 51 14.35 1.40 -13.20
CA ALA A 51 13.28 2.37 -13.00
C ALA A 51 13.35 2.93 -11.58
N GLY A 52 13.26 4.25 -11.41
CA GLY A 52 13.46 4.89 -10.10
C GLY A 52 14.93 5.25 -9.87
N GLN A 53 15.51 4.74 -8.78
CA GLN A 53 16.81 5.19 -8.24
C GLN A 53 18.03 4.34 -8.68
N SER A 54 17.84 3.22 -9.39
CA SER A 54 18.93 2.30 -9.79
C SER A 54 19.09 2.23 -11.31
N ILE A 55 20.31 1.95 -11.76
CA ILE A 55 20.62 1.64 -13.17
C ILE A 55 21.03 0.18 -13.29
N SER A 56 20.66 -0.46 -14.41
CA SER A 56 21.08 -1.83 -14.69
C SER A 56 21.66 -1.98 -16.08
N LEU A 57 22.60 -2.91 -16.25
CA LEU A 57 23.09 -3.36 -17.54
C LEU A 57 22.64 -4.79 -17.76
N HIS A 58 21.92 -5.02 -18.85
CA HIS A 58 21.49 -6.34 -19.28
C HIS A 58 22.54 -6.94 -20.22
N PHE A 59 22.76 -8.25 -20.10
CA PHE A 59 23.64 -9.03 -20.94
C PHE A 59 22.88 -10.21 -21.53
N THR A 60 23.34 -10.67 -22.69
CA THR A 60 22.99 -11.96 -23.27
C THR A 60 24.19 -12.90 -23.14
N GLY A 61 23.99 -14.10 -22.61
CA GLY A 61 24.99 -15.16 -22.58
C GLY A 61 25.00 -15.96 -23.89
N GLN A 62 26.13 -16.58 -24.21
CA GLN A 62 26.21 -17.56 -25.31
C GLN A 62 25.39 -18.83 -25.05
N ASP A 63 25.06 -19.10 -23.79
CA ASP A 63 24.10 -20.13 -23.38
C ASP A 63 22.63 -19.81 -23.71
N GLY A 64 22.37 -18.67 -24.36
CA GLY A 64 21.04 -18.20 -24.72
C GLY A 64 20.25 -17.58 -23.57
N ARG A 65 20.83 -17.50 -22.37
CA ARG A 65 20.19 -16.88 -21.20
C ARG A 65 20.49 -15.39 -21.15
N ARG A 66 19.71 -14.69 -20.33
CA ARG A 66 19.90 -13.26 -20.07
C ARG A 66 20.37 -13.06 -18.65
N TYR A 67 21.23 -12.07 -18.47
CA TYR A 67 21.76 -11.68 -17.18
C TYR A 67 21.57 -10.18 -16.97
N THR A 68 21.55 -9.76 -15.72
CA THR A 68 21.45 -8.34 -15.37
C THR A 68 22.39 -8.05 -14.23
N VAL A 69 23.19 -6.99 -14.37
CA VAL A 69 23.89 -6.37 -13.24
C VAL A 69 23.14 -5.10 -12.87
N ARG A 70 22.66 -5.02 -11.62
CA ARG A 70 21.97 -3.85 -11.08
C ARG A 70 22.85 -3.13 -10.07
N SER A 71 22.97 -1.81 -10.18
CA SER A 71 23.82 -1.02 -9.30
C SER A 71 23.41 -1.14 -7.83
N LEU A 72 24.41 -1.23 -6.95
CA LEU A 72 24.18 -1.14 -5.50
C LEU A 72 23.92 0.30 -5.05
N ASP A 73 24.81 1.22 -5.44
CA ASP A 73 24.61 2.64 -5.15
C ASP A 73 23.44 3.16 -6.00
N LYS A 74 22.46 3.74 -5.31
CA LYS A 74 21.24 4.28 -5.90
C LYS A 74 21.41 5.79 -6.04
N ASP A 75 20.97 6.32 -7.16
CA ASP A 75 20.90 7.75 -7.43
C ASP A 75 19.40 8.12 -7.63
N PRO A 76 18.74 8.66 -6.60
CA PRO A 76 17.34 9.05 -6.64
C PRO A 76 16.99 10.04 -7.74
N MET A 77 18.01 10.79 -8.20
CA MET A 77 17.85 12.01 -8.99
C MET A 77 18.09 11.79 -10.48
N LYS A 78 18.60 10.62 -10.88
CA LYS A 78 18.93 10.32 -12.29
C LYS A 78 17.75 10.31 -13.27
N ARG A 79 16.49 10.47 -12.84
CA ARG A 79 15.37 10.32 -13.80
C ARG A 79 14.10 11.16 -13.65
N LYS A 80 13.87 11.93 -12.58
CA LYS A 80 12.55 12.59 -12.40
C LYS A 80 12.48 13.97 -11.72
N TRP A 81 13.57 14.47 -11.13
CA TRP A 81 13.48 15.68 -10.30
C TRP A 81 14.72 16.56 -10.45
N ASP A 82 15.07 16.93 -11.68
CA ASP A 82 16.22 17.83 -11.91
C ASP A 82 16.12 19.13 -11.12
N GLU A 83 14.89 19.61 -10.90
CA GLU A 83 14.55 20.80 -10.10
C GLU A 83 14.93 20.69 -8.61
N LEU A 84 15.01 19.47 -8.09
CA LEU A 84 15.36 19.21 -6.68
C LEU A 84 16.84 18.87 -6.50
N LYS A 85 17.64 18.74 -7.58
CA LYS A 85 19.08 18.44 -7.48
C LYS A 85 19.81 19.52 -6.69
N ASN A 86 20.74 19.11 -5.83
CA ASN A 86 21.52 19.99 -4.95
C ASN A 86 20.66 20.78 -3.95
N THR A 87 19.48 20.26 -3.58
CA THR A 87 18.65 20.84 -2.51
C THR A 87 18.74 20.01 -1.24
N VAL A 88 18.27 20.55 -0.11
CA VAL A 88 18.13 19.79 1.15
C VAL A 88 17.26 18.53 0.96
N VAL A 89 16.33 18.54 0.00
CA VAL A 89 15.48 17.37 -0.31
C VAL A 89 16.30 16.27 -0.98
N ASP A 90 17.21 16.62 -1.89
CA ASP A 90 18.13 15.68 -2.52
C ASP A 90 19.03 15.01 -1.48
N ASP A 91 19.63 15.81 -0.60
CA ASP A 91 20.45 15.31 0.52
C ASP A 91 19.66 14.31 1.37
N VAL A 92 18.42 14.61 1.75
CA VAL A 92 17.58 13.70 2.55
C VAL A 92 17.24 12.43 1.77
N LEU A 93 16.89 12.52 0.49
CA LEU A 93 16.53 11.36 -0.32
C LEU A 93 17.73 10.44 -0.58
N GLN A 94 18.91 11.01 -0.78
CA GLN A 94 20.16 10.26 -0.91
C GLN A 94 20.52 9.62 0.43
N ASP A 95 20.38 10.36 1.53
CA ASP A 95 20.67 9.89 2.89
C ASP A 95 19.81 8.67 3.26
N MET A 96 18.54 8.63 2.82
CA MET A 96 17.65 7.48 3.00
C MET A 96 18.16 6.16 2.39
N ILE A 97 19.15 6.19 1.47
CA ILE A 97 19.74 4.95 0.93
C ILE A 97 20.53 4.19 2.00
N SER A 98 21.01 4.87 3.04
CA SER A 98 21.72 4.18 4.13
C SER A 98 20.84 3.24 4.94
N ALA A 99 19.52 3.38 4.85
CA ALA A 99 18.52 2.45 5.40
C ALA A 99 18.50 1.09 4.71
N LEU A 100 19.15 0.95 3.54
CA LEU A 100 19.19 -0.29 2.78
C LEU A 100 20.44 -1.09 3.15
N LEU A 101 20.26 -2.38 3.45
CA LEU A 101 21.37 -3.31 3.65
C LEU A 101 22.07 -3.55 2.29
N PRO A 102 23.31 -3.07 2.05
CA PRO A 102 23.88 -2.99 0.70
C PRO A 102 23.95 -4.34 -0.03
N THR A 103 24.13 -5.43 0.71
CA THR A 103 24.24 -6.79 0.17
C THR A 103 23.17 -7.73 0.72
N GLY A 104 22.02 -7.18 1.15
CA GLY A 104 20.94 -7.96 1.77
C GLY A 104 20.44 -9.11 0.90
N ALA A 105 20.40 -8.92 -0.42
CA ALA A 105 20.00 -9.95 -1.38
C ALA A 105 20.80 -11.28 -1.24
N LEU A 106 22.10 -11.21 -0.90
CA LEU A 106 22.93 -12.40 -0.69
C LEU A 106 22.46 -13.26 0.49
N VAL A 107 21.87 -12.63 1.50
CA VAL A 107 21.27 -13.30 2.66
C VAL A 107 19.92 -13.89 2.30
N VAL A 108 19.18 -13.26 1.38
CA VAL A 108 17.84 -13.71 1.00
C VAL A 108 17.88 -15.01 0.17
N ASP A 109 18.88 -15.19 -0.69
CA ASP A 109 18.93 -16.34 -1.62
C ASP A 109 18.87 -17.70 -0.91
N PRO A 110 19.69 -18.00 0.12
CA PRO A 110 19.61 -19.29 0.80
C PRO A 110 18.28 -19.50 1.53
N LEU A 111 17.64 -18.42 2.00
CA LEU A 111 16.32 -18.49 2.63
C LEU A 111 15.23 -18.83 1.59
N LEU A 112 15.30 -18.25 0.39
CA LEU A 112 14.39 -18.57 -0.72
C LEU A 112 14.58 -20.01 -1.20
N GLU A 113 15.83 -20.46 -1.33
CA GLU A 113 16.18 -21.84 -1.68
C GLU A 113 15.60 -22.83 -0.65
N ALA A 114 15.84 -22.62 0.64
CA ALA A 114 15.37 -23.51 1.71
C ALA A 114 13.84 -23.61 1.78
N THR A 115 13.12 -22.57 1.37
CA THR A 115 11.66 -22.53 1.36
C THR A 115 11.05 -22.97 0.02
N GLY A 116 11.88 -23.34 -0.96
CA GLY A 116 11.43 -23.78 -2.29
C GLY A 116 10.81 -22.67 -3.14
N ILE A 117 11.06 -21.39 -2.81
CA ILE A 117 10.57 -20.26 -3.59
C ILE A 117 11.48 -20.08 -4.81
N LEU A 118 10.89 -20.09 -6.01
CA LEU A 118 11.64 -19.86 -7.25
C LEU A 118 12.30 -18.48 -7.20
N HIS A 119 13.62 -18.43 -7.38
CA HIS A 119 14.39 -17.20 -7.31
C HIS A 119 15.66 -17.29 -8.16
N THR A 120 16.22 -16.13 -8.48
CA THR A 120 17.53 -16.02 -9.12
C THR A 120 18.59 -15.75 -8.07
N LYS A 121 19.74 -16.41 -8.18
CA LYS A 121 20.86 -16.18 -7.26
C LYS A 121 21.56 -14.87 -7.58
N HIS A 122 21.84 -14.09 -6.56
CA HIS A 122 22.57 -12.84 -6.61
C HIS A 122 24.05 -13.12 -6.40
N THR A 123 24.89 -12.49 -7.23
CA THR A 123 26.34 -12.48 -7.06
C THR A 123 26.82 -11.05 -7.07
N LEU A 124 27.56 -10.65 -6.04
CA LEU A 124 28.14 -9.30 -5.98
C LEU A 124 29.34 -9.23 -6.92
N VAL A 125 29.31 -8.29 -7.87
CA VAL A 125 30.37 -8.13 -8.88
C VAL A 125 30.72 -6.66 -9.13
N VAL A 126 31.92 -6.43 -9.66
CA VAL A 126 32.32 -5.17 -10.31
C VAL A 126 32.34 -5.39 -11.82
N ILE A 127 31.67 -4.55 -12.59
CA ILE A 127 31.75 -4.61 -14.06
C ILE A 127 33.18 -4.20 -14.48
N PRO A 128 33.90 -5.01 -15.29
CA PRO A 128 35.27 -4.72 -15.69
C PRO A 128 35.34 -3.48 -16.59
N ASP A 129 36.50 -2.84 -16.65
CA ASP A 129 36.78 -1.86 -17.69
C ASP A 129 37.21 -2.56 -19.00
N ASP A 130 36.24 -3.10 -19.73
CA ASP A 130 36.47 -3.94 -20.92
C ASP A 130 35.92 -3.27 -22.20
N GLN A 131 36.65 -3.36 -23.32
CA GLN A 131 36.22 -2.79 -24.60
C GLN A 131 34.91 -3.40 -25.14
N ARG A 132 34.61 -4.66 -24.79
CA ARG A 132 33.36 -5.35 -25.15
C ARG A 132 32.12 -4.65 -24.60
N LEU A 133 32.27 -3.80 -23.58
CA LEU A 133 31.17 -2.98 -23.06
C LEU A 133 30.70 -1.91 -24.06
N GLY A 134 31.50 -1.57 -25.08
CA GLY A 134 31.12 -0.62 -26.12
C GLY A 134 30.62 0.71 -25.56
N GLU A 135 29.44 1.15 -26.00
CA GLU A 135 28.81 2.40 -25.54
C GLU A 135 28.48 2.41 -24.03
N TYR A 136 28.29 1.23 -23.42
CA TYR A 136 27.95 1.11 -22.00
C TYR A 136 29.17 1.33 -21.10
N ARG A 137 30.39 1.16 -21.63
CA ARG A 137 31.65 1.24 -20.88
C ARG A 137 31.73 2.51 -20.03
N LYS A 138 31.38 3.67 -20.62
CA LYS A 138 31.44 4.99 -19.95
C LYS A 138 30.65 5.06 -18.64
N ASN A 139 29.50 4.38 -18.58
CA ASN A 139 28.58 4.47 -17.44
C ASN A 139 28.67 3.27 -16.50
N PHE A 140 29.26 2.15 -16.94
CA PHE A 140 29.22 0.89 -16.22
C PHE A 140 30.59 0.32 -15.87
N ALA A 141 31.69 0.72 -16.50
CA ALA A 141 33.03 0.27 -16.10
C ALA A 141 33.31 0.66 -14.64
N GLY A 142 33.75 -0.30 -13.82
CA GLY A 142 33.99 -0.11 -12.39
C GLY A 142 32.72 -0.06 -11.52
N LEU A 143 31.52 -0.19 -12.11
CA LEU A 143 30.27 -0.18 -11.36
C LEU A 143 30.11 -1.46 -10.55
N ILE A 144 29.83 -1.30 -9.25
CA ILE A 144 29.47 -2.42 -8.37
C ILE A 144 27.97 -2.69 -8.41
N GLY A 145 27.60 -3.95 -8.56
CA GLY A 145 26.22 -4.35 -8.62
C GLY A 145 25.97 -5.82 -8.28
N MET A 146 24.69 -6.15 -8.17
CA MET A 146 24.24 -7.55 -8.08
C MET A 146 24.02 -8.08 -9.48
N LEU A 147 24.81 -9.09 -9.85
CA LEU A 147 24.59 -9.95 -11.01
C LEU A 147 23.52 -10.99 -10.66
N GLN A 148 22.57 -11.17 -11.57
CA GLN A 148 21.58 -12.24 -11.51
C GLN A 148 21.22 -12.71 -12.92
N GLU A 149 20.80 -13.97 -13.04
CA GLU A 149 20.05 -14.41 -14.22
C GLU A 149 18.75 -13.58 -14.32
N HIS A 150 18.33 -13.25 -15.53
CA HIS A 150 17.04 -12.65 -15.79
C HIS A 150 16.06 -13.76 -16.23
N PRO A 151 15.04 -14.11 -15.43
CA PRO A 151 14.14 -15.21 -15.74
C PRO A 151 13.53 -15.03 -17.13
N SER A 152 13.87 -15.96 -18.02
CA SER A 152 13.57 -15.90 -19.45
C SER A 152 13.03 -17.24 -19.94
N GLU A 153 12.22 -17.18 -21.00
CA GLU A 153 11.79 -18.35 -21.76
C GLU A 153 12.96 -18.91 -22.57
N GLY A 154 12.97 -20.22 -22.82
CA GLY A 154 13.91 -20.83 -23.75
C GLY A 154 13.56 -20.49 -25.20
N PRO A 155 14.51 -20.62 -26.14
CA PRO A 155 14.25 -20.47 -27.57
C PRO A 155 13.24 -21.51 -28.06
N ASP A 156 12.46 -21.18 -29.09
CA ASP A 156 11.54 -22.12 -29.77
C ASP A 156 10.61 -22.92 -28.82
N ASP A 157 10.09 -22.24 -27.79
CA ASP A 157 9.22 -22.81 -26.75
C ASP A 157 9.84 -23.93 -25.91
N THR A 158 11.17 -24.06 -25.91
CA THR A 158 11.89 -24.97 -25.00
C THR A 158 11.85 -24.48 -23.54
N PRO A 159 12.05 -25.38 -22.55
CA PRO A 159 12.13 -25.00 -21.15
C PRO A 159 13.24 -23.98 -20.89
N GLY A 160 12.88 -22.84 -20.30
CA GLY A 160 13.79 -21.78 -19.87
C GLY A 160 14.07 -21.83 -18.37
N PHE A 161 13.98 -20.67 -17.71
CA PHE A 161 14.23 -20.54 -16.27
C PHE A 161 13.38 -21.53 -15.45
N ALA A 162 14.03 -22.25 -14.53
CA ALA A 162 13.42 -23.27 -13.67
C ALA A 162 12.59 -24.34 -14.42
N GLY A 163 12.91 -24.61 -15.70
CA GLY A 163 12.17 -25.56 -16.53
C GLY A 163 10.83 -25.04 -17.05
N SER A 164 10.51 -23.76 -16.84
CA SER A 164 9.27 -23.18 -17.35
C SER A 164 9.40 -22.79 -18.82
N ARG A 165 8.37 -23.13 -19.61
CA ARG A 165 8.27 -22.70 -21.03
C ARG A 165 7.73 -21.29 -21.20
N LYS A 166 7.11 -20.69 -20.16
CA LYS A 166 6.57 -19.33 -20.22
C LYS A 166 6.86 -18.55 -18.94
N ILE A 167 7.44 -17.38 -19.11
CA ILE A 167 7.72 -16.43 -18.03
C ILE A 167 6.92 -15.15 -18.32
N SER A 168 6.19 -14.67 -17.32
CA SER A 168 5.36 -13.47 -17.47
C SER A 168 5.65 -12.46 -16.38
N GLY A 169 5.68 -11.18 -16.72
CA GLY A 169 5.44 -10.11 -15.74
C GLY A 169 3.95 -10.05 -15.39
N THR A 170 3.63 -9.41 -14.26
CA THR A 170 2.26 -9.40 -13.71
C THR A 170 1.21 -8.78 -14.64
N ASP A 171 1.54 -7.71 -15.38
CA ASP A 171 0.61 -7.07 -16.33
C ASP A 171 0.13 -8.05 -17.42
N LYS A 172 1.04 -8.89 -17.91
CA LYS A 172 0.72 -9.92 -18.90
C LYS A 172 0.05 -11.12 -18.24
N LEU A 173 0.41 -11.47 -17.00
CA LEU A 173 -0.23 -12.55 -16.27
C LEU A 173 -1.71 -12.24 -16.05
N TRP A 174 -2.05 -11.03 -15.61
CA TRP A 174 -3.45 -10.64 -15.43
C TRP A 174 -4.29 -10.88 -16.69
N LYS A 175 -3.81 -10.47 -17.87
CA LYS A 175 -4.52 -10.74 -19.13
C LYS A 175 -4.74 -12.23 -19.41
N ARG A 176 -3.85 -13.10 -18.92
CA ARG A 176 -3.98 -14.56 -19.07
C ARG A 176 -4.96 -15.16 -18.08
N LEU A 177 -4.92 -14.71 -16.82
CA LEU A 177 -5.88 -15.08 -15.78
C LEU A 177 -7.29 -14.61 -16.15
N GLU A 178 -7.40 -13.41 -16.71
CA GLU A 178 -8.65 -12.82 -17.21
C GLU A 178 -9.23 -13.62 -18.37
N LYS A 179 -8.42 -14.24 -19.22
CA LYS A 179 -8.91 -14.92 -20.42
C LYS A 179 -9.58 -16.28 -20.16
N THR A 180 -9.15 -17.01 -19.13
CA THR A 180 -9.59 -18.39 -18.91
C THR A 180 -9.24 -18.89 -17.51
N PRO A 181 -10.12 -19.70 -16.88
CA PRO A 181 -9.80 -20.30 -15.58
C PRO A 181 -8.71 -21.37 -15.66
N CYS A 182 -8.33 -21.81 -16.87
CA CYS A 182 -7.18 -22.70 -17.07
C CYS A 182 -5.81 -22.02 -16.89
N ASN A 183 -5.76 -20.75 -16.48
CA ASN A 183 -4.55 -20.14 -15.93
C ASN A 183 -4.83 -19.75 -14.48
N ARG A 184 -4.08 -20.30 -13.53
CA ARG A 184 -4.22 -19.99 -12.10
C ARG A 184 -2.86 -19.66 -11.50
N VAL A 185 -2.83 -18.72 -10.57
CA VAL A 185 -1.68 -18.57 -9.68
C VAL A 185 -1.77 -19.64 -8.60
N ASP A 186 -0.65 -20.26 -8.27
CA ASP A 186 -0.59 -21.08 -7.05
C ASP A 186 -0.59 -20.16 -5.82
N ALA A 187 -1.75 -20.01 -5.18
CA ALA A 187 -1.87 -19.10 -4.05
C ALA A 187 -1.05 -19.53 -2.84
N ARG A 188 -0.79 -20.83 -2.65
CA ARG A 188 0.05 -21.33 -1.55
C ARG A 188 1.52 -20.95 -1.78
N ALA A 189 2.02 -21.14 -3.00
CA ALA A 189 3.37 -20.70 -3.37
C ALA A 189 3.50 -19.17 -3.27
N TYR A 190 2.48 -18.42 -3.70
CA TYR A 190 2.44 -16.98 -3.54
C TYR A 190 2.42 -16.55 -2.07
N LEU A 191 1.61 -17.18 -1.23
CA LEU A 191 1.62 -16.93 0.21
C LEU A 191 3.01 -17.18 0.82
N LYS A 192 3.66 -18.30 0.47
CA LYS A 192 5.02 -18.62 0.94
C LYS A 192 6.02 -17.52 0.57
N ALA A 193 5.94 -16.98 -0.65
CA ALA A 193 6.76 -15.85 -1.08
C ALA A 193 6.46 -14.56 -0.29
N ARG A 194 5.19 -14.27 -0.01
CA ARG A 194 4.79 -13.10 0.80
C ARG A 194 5.23 -13.20 2.25
N LEU A 195 5.22 -14.41 2.83
CA LEU A 195 5.76 -14.67 4.16
C LEU A 195 7.27 -14.40 4.23
N MET A 196 8.02 -14.74 3.18
CA MET A 196 9.43 -14.35 3.07
C MET A 196 9.60 -12.83 3.06
N ASP A 197 8.79 -12.12 2.29
CA ASP A 197 8.84 -10.65 2.25
C ASP A 197 8.60 -10.04 3.63
N PHE A 198 7.68 -10.61 4.42
CA PHE A 198 7.46 -10.15 5.79
C PHE A 198 8.67 -10.46 6.68
N LEU A 199 9.20 -11.68 6.62
CA LEU A 199 10.35 -12.11 7.41
C LEU A 199 11.53 -11.17 7.21
N ILE A 200 11.83 -10.79 5.97
CA ILE A 200 12.98 -9.93 5.63
C ILE A 200 12.60 -8.45 5.60
N ASN A 201 11.38 -8.07 6.00
CA ASN A 201 10.91 -6.68 6.05
C ASN A 201 10.95 -5.96 4.70
N ASP A 202 10.65 -6.67 3.63
CA ASP A 202 10.68 -6.13 2.28
C ASP A 202 9.41 -5.36 1.93
N ARG A 203 9.54 -4.04 1.89
CA ARG A 203 8.40 -3.13 1.70
C ARG A 203 8.08 -2.80 0.24
N ASP A 204 8.88 -3.24 -0.73
CA ASP A 204 8.70 -2.88 -2.14
C ASP A 204 8.06 -4.00 -2.92
N ARG A 205 6.84 -4.40 -2.53
CA ARG A 205 6.20 -5.60 -3.09
C ARG A 205 5.04 -5.30 -4.02
N HIS A 206 5.18 -4.24 -4.83
CA HIS A 206 4.21 -3.89 -5.85
C HIS A 206 4.24 -4.85 -7.05
N TYR A 207 3.24 -4.77 -7.93
CA TYR A 207 3.02 -5.75 -9.01
C TYR A 207 4.18 -5.89 -10.01
N GLY A 208 5.08 -4.91 -10.09
CA GLY A 208 6.24 -4.90 -10.97
C GLY A 208 7.44 -5.67 -10.43
N GLN A 209 7.40 -6.11 -9.17
CA GLN A 209 8.47 -6.85 -8.51
C GLN A 209 8.24 -8.37 -8.53
N TRP A 210 7.46 -8.83 -9.51
CA TRP A 210 7.12 -10.22 -9.68
C TRP A 210 7.22 -10.63 -11.15
N ARG A 211 7.89 -11.76 -11.35
CA ARG A 211 7.69 -12.63 -12.51
C ARG A 211 6.92 -13.87 -12.11
N TRP A 212 6.45 -14.58 -13.12
CA TRP A 212 5.60 -15.74 -12.96
C TRP A 212 6.05 -16.81 -13.95
N ALA A 213 6.39 -17.99 -13.43
CA ALA A 213 6.74 -19.16 -14.23
C ALA A 213 5.53 -20.07 -14.39
N ARG A 214 5.19 -20.42 -15.64
CA ARG A 214 4.09 -21.32 -15.96
C ARG A 214 4.53 -22.77 -15.94
N PHE A 215 3.74 -23.63 -15.33
CA PHE A 215 3.90 -25.08 -15.34
C PHE A 215 2.59 -25.76 -15.77
N PRO A 216 2.65 -26.92 -16.45
CA PRO A 216 1.47 -27.72 -16.79
C PRO A 216 0.73 -28.19 -15.52
N ALA A 217 -0.60 -28.19 -15.57
CA ALA A 217 -1.49 -28.71 -14.53
C ALA A 217 -2.69 -29.39 -15.21
N GLY A 218 -2.48 -30.63 -15.68
CA GLY A 218 -3.41 -31.29 -16.61
C GLY A 218 -3.50 -30.51 -17.92
N ASP A 219 -4.73 -30.25 -18.39
CA ASP A 219 -5.00 -29.41 -19.56
C ASP A 219 -4.90 -27.90 -19.28
N CYS A 220 -4.77 -27.54 -18.00
CA CYS A 220 -4.62 -26.16 -17.54
C CYS A 220 -3.17 -25.87 -17.13
N HIS A 221 -2.94 -24.67 -16.60
CA HIS A 221 -1.62 -24.19 -16.21
C HIS A 221 -1.66 -23.53 -14.83
N THR A 222 -0.63 -23.82 -14.04
CA THR A 222 -0.35 -23.10 -12.79
C THR A 222 0.80 -22.13 -12.99
N TRP A 223 0.75 -20.99 -12.31
CA TRP A 223 1.76 -19.94 -12.34
C TRP A 223 2.38 -19.80 -10.96
N LEU A 224 3.68 -20.08 -10.88
CA LEU A 224 4.47 -19.93 -9.66
C LEU A 224 5.14 -18.55 -9.62
N PRO A 225 5.16 -17.87 -8.46
CA PRO A 225 5.80 -16.57 -8.32
C PRO A 225 7.32 -16.68 -8.39
N ILE A 226 7.94 -15.68 -8.99
CA ILE A 226 9.38 -15.41 -8.93
C ILE A 226 9.51 -13.96 -8.43
N PRO A 227 9.73 -13.74 -7.13
CA PRO A 227 9.97 -12.40 -6.62
C PRO A 227 11.27 -11.84 -7.21
N GLU A 228 11.20 -10.60 -7.70
CA GLU A 228 12.35 -9.86 -8.23
C GLU A 228 12.76 -8.75 -7.24
N ASP A 229 13.95 -8.20 -7.42
CA ASP A 229 14.42 -6.98 -6.76
C ASP A 229 14.40 -7.06 -5.22
N ARG A 230 15.46 -7.67 -4.65
CA ARG A 230 15.70 -7.79 -3.21
C ARG A 230 16.49 -6.60 -2.64
N ASP A 231 16.37 -5.43 -3.26
CA ASP A 231 17.15 -4.23 -2.94
C ASP A 231 16.58 -3.41 -1.76
N GLN A 232 15.41 -3.79 -1.24
CA GLN A 232 14.80 -3.29 0.01
C GLN A 232 14.61 -4.38 1.08
N ALA A 233 15.23 -5.55 0.88
CA ALA A 233 15.32 -6.55 1.93
C ALA A 233 16.09 -5.96 3.12
N PHE A 234 15.55 -6.18 4.32
CA PHE A 234 16.05 -5.68 5.59
C PHE A 234 16.04 -4.15 5.71
N VAL A 235 15.16 -3.43 5.00
CA VAL A 235 15.12 -1.97 5.11
C VAL A 235 14.88 -1.53 6.55
N ASP A 236 15.70 -0.57 7.00
CA ASP A 236 15.71 -0.07 8.36
C ASP A 236 15.71 1.47 8.38
N PHE A 237 14.52 2.08 8.46
CA PHE A 237 14.35 3.52 8.58
C PHE A 237 14.27 3.97 10.05
N ASP A 238 15.40 3.91 10.76
CA ASP A 238 15.56 4.39 12.13
C ASP A 238 15.65 5.93 12.19
N GLY A 239 15.68 6.48 13.41
CA GLY A 239 15.91 7.88 13.68
C GLY A 239 14.64 8.65 13.98
N PHE A 240 14.79 9.74 14.73
CA PHE A 240 13.66 10.54 15.19
C PHE A 240 12.80 11.07 14.03
N GLY A 241 13.44 11.53 12.95
CA GLY A 241 12.77 12.04 11.76
C GLY A 241 11.93 10.97 11.06
N MET A 242 12.46 9.75 10.91
CA MET A 242 11.73 8.63 10.32
C MET A 242 10.60 8.14 11.22
N ALA A 243 10.81 8.09 12.53
CA ALA A 243 9.76 7.76 13.50
C ALA A 243 8.57 8.74 13.44
N VAL A 244 8.84 10.04 13.25
CA VAL A 244 7.79 11.05 13.00
C VAL A 244 7.16 10.85 11.63
N ALA A 245 7.95 10.68 10.57
CA ALA A 245 7.47 10.49 9.21
C ALA A 245 6.56 9.25 9.09
N ARG A 246 6.87 8.16 9.80
CA ARG A 246 6.13 6.89 9.83
C ARG A 246 4.65 7.07 10.21
N ARG A 247 4.30 8.11 10.96
CA ARG A 247 2.90 8.41 11.33
C ARG A 247 2.03 8.86 10.15
N GLY A 248 2.63 9.49 9.14
CA GLY A 248 1.95 9.86 7.89
C GLY A 248 2.28 8.94 6.71
N LEU A 249 3.47 8.36 6.73
CA LEU A 249 4.01 7.45 5.73
C LEU A 249 4.32 6.10 6.39
N PRO A 250 3.31 5.23 6.62
CA PRO A 250 3.46 3.99 7.39
C PRO A 250 4.52 3.04 6.83
N MET A 251 4.86 3.23 5.55
CA MET A 251 5.89 2.54 4.79
C MET A 251 7.33 2.81 5.24
N GLN A 252 7.61 3.84 6.04
CA GLN A 252 8.95 4.09 6.59
C GLN A 252 9.22 3.14 7.77
N ILE A 253 9.28 1.84 7.50
CA ILE A 253 9.40 0.78 8.50
C ILE A 253 10.85 0.54 8.94
N GLU A 254 11.03 0.08 10.17
CA GLU A 254 12.32 -0.37 10.74
C GLU A 254 12.43 -1.88 10.64
N PHE A 255 13.66 -2.38 10.51
CA PHE A 255 13.96 -3.81 10.63
C PHE A 255 14.47 -4.10 12.04
N ASP A 256 13.73 -4.89 12.79
CA ASP A 256 14.13 -5.35 14.11
C ASP A 256 13.58 -6.77 14.38
N ASP A 257 13.90 -7.33 15.54
CA ASP A 257 13.36 -8.61 16.03
C ASP A 257 11.82 -8.66 16.02
N ALA A 258 11.16 -7.51 16.24
CA ALA A 258 9.72 -7.34 16.16
C ALA A 258 9.25 -6.87 14.77
N TYR A 259 8.06 -7.33 14.38
CA TYR A 259 7.42 -6.83 13.17
C TYR A 259 6.97 -5.36 13.34
N PRO A 260 7.15 -4.51 12.32
CA PRO A 260 6.63 -3.16 12.33
C PRO A 260 5.12 -3.14 12.09
N SER A 261 4.56 -1.96 11.80
CA SER A 261 3.16 -1.81 11.44
C SER A 261 2.76 -2.76 10.30
N LEU A 262 1.70 -3.56 10.54
CA LEU A 262 1.08 -4.43 9.54
C LEU A 262 0.80 -3.69 8.22
N VAL A 263 0.23 -2.49 8.32
CA VAL A 263 -0.07 -1.63 7.16
C VAL A 263 1.23 -1.20 6.49
N GLY A 264 2.21 -0.73 7.26
CA GLY A 264 3.49 -0.26 6.73
C GLY A 264 4.21 -1.28 5.85
N LEU A 265 4.29 -2.52 6.34
CA LEU A 265 4.99 -3.60 5.66
C LEU A 265 4.20 -4.22 4.49
N SER A 266 2.86 -4.18 4.52
CA SER A 266 2.05 -4.88 3.51
C SER A 266 1.44 -4.00 2.41
N THR A 267 1.35 -2.67 2.60
CA THR A 267 0.54 -1.78 1.74
C THR A 267 0.85 -1.88 0.25
N THR A 268 2.12 -2.03 -0.14
CA THR A 268 2.50 -2.10 -1.56
C THR A 268 2.07 -3.38 -2.27
N GLY A 269 1.89 -4.48 -1.52
CA GLY A 269 1.49 -5.79 -2.05
C GLY A 269 -0.01 -6.04 -2.06
N TRP A 270 -0.79 -5.18 -1.42
CA TRP A 270 -2.23 -5.37 -1.22
C TRP A 270 -3.03 -5.68 -2.49
N GLU A 271 -2.65 -5.11 -3.63
CA GLU A 271 -3.35 -5.35 -4.89
C GLU A 271 -3.25 -6.80 -5.34
N LEU A 272 -2.05 -7.38 -5.33
CA LEU A 272 -1.85 -8.78 -5.67
C LEU A 272 -2.37 -9.69 -4.56
N ASP A 273 -2.08 -9.34 -3.31
CA ASP A 273 -2.45 -10.15 -2.15
C ASP A 273 -3.97 -10.37 -2.08
N ARG A 274 -4.77 -9.32 -2.34
CA ARG A 274 -6.23 -9.44 -2.34
C ARG A 274 -6.80 -10.27 -3.48
N GLN A 275 -6.12 -10.33 -4.62
CA GLN A 275 -6.58 -11.11 -5.76
C GLN A 275 -6.13 -12.56 -5.65
N PHE A 276 -4.85 -12.80 -5.38
CA PHE A 276 -4.25 -14.13 -5.46
C PHE A 276 -4.43 -14.93 -4.17
N LEU A 277 -4.58 -14.30 -3.00
CA LEU A 277 -4.78 -15.01 -1.74
C LEU A 277 -6.27 -15.20 -1.38
N ALA A 278 -7.18 -14.72 -2.24
CA ALA A 278 -8.62 -14.78 -2.01
C ALA A 278 -9.18 -16.21 -1.95
N GLU A 279 -8.50 -17.20 -2.52
CA GLU A 279 -8.92 -18.60 -2.46
C GLU A 279 -8.55 -19.30 -1.14
N LEU A 280 -7.53 -18.79 -0.42
CA LEU A 280 -7.02 -19.44 0.77
C LEU A 280 -7.87 -19.10 2.00
N ASN A 281 -8.34 -20.13 2.71
CA ASN A 281 -8.97 -20.00 4.02
C ASN A 281 -7.94 -19.96 5.16
N LYS A 282 -8.40 -19.67 6.38
CA LYS A 282 -7.53 -19.59 7.57
C LYS A 282 -6.67 -20.85 7.78
N ALA A 283 -7.23 -22.04 7.59
CA ALA A 283 -6.49 -23.30 7.76
C ALA A 283 -5.33 -23.44 6.76
N ALA A 284 -5.53 -23.01 5.50
CA ALA A 284 -4.46 -22.98 4.52
C ALA A 284 -3.36 -21.97 4.89
N TRP A 285 -3.74 -20.79 5.42
CA TRP A 285 -2.79 -19.80 5.92
C TRP A 285 -1.96 -20.32 7.10
N ASP A 286 -2.61 -20.90 8.11
CA ASP A 286 -1.95 -21.47 9.29
C ASP A 286 -1.00 -22.61 8.88
N SER A 287 -1.43 -23.45 7.93
CA SER A 287 -0.61 -24.54 7.38
C SER A 287 0.64 -24.02 6.67
N VAL A 288 0.51 -23.05 5.75
CA VAL A 288 1.65 -22.50 5.00
C VAL A 288 2.59 -21.74 5.93
N ALA A 289 2.08 -20.99 6.91
CA ALA A 289 2.93 -20.29 7.88
C ALA A 289 3.72 -21.26 8.78
N THR A 290 3.09 -22.37 9.19
CA THR A 290 3.75 -23.41 9.99
C THR A 290 4.84 -24.12 9.18
N GLU A 291 4.54 -24.45 7.92
CA GLU A 291 5.50 -25.04 6.98
C GLU A 291 6.70 -24.11 6.76
N PHE A 292 6.44 -22.85 6.43
CA PHE A 292 7.47 -21.84 6.19
C PHE A 292 8.40 -21.67 7.40
N ARG A 293 7.87 -21.63 8.62
CA ARG A 293 8.67 -21.58 9.85
C ARG A 293 9.59 -22.79 9.98
N ARG A 294 9.06 -23.99 9.73
CA ARG A 294 9.81 -25.24 9.84
C ARG A 294 10.94 -25.34 8.82
N ASP A 295 10.72 -24.83 7.61
CA ASP A 295 11.69 -24.90 6.51
C ASP A 295 12.89 -23.94 6.70
N LEU A 296 12.88 -23.10 7.74
CA LEU A 296 13.96 -22.18 8.10
C LEU A 296 14.54 -22.49 9.49
N PRO A 297 15.13 -23.68 9.73
CA PRO A 297 15.78 -23.96 11.00
C PRO A 297 16.99 -23.05 11.22
N ASP A 298 17.43 -22.91 12.46
CA ASP A 298 18.51 -22.00 12.87
C ASP A 298 19.77 -22.08 12.00
N PRO A 299 20.32 -23.27 11.63
CA PRO A 299 21.49 -23.36 10.79
C PRO A 299 21.32 -22.71 9.41
N ILE A 300 20.11 -22.77 8.82
CA ILE A 300 19.83 -22.15 7.52
C ILE A 300 19.87 -20.63 7.63
N ILE A 301 19.31 -20.06 8.70
CA ILE A 301 19.37 -18.62 8.95
C ILE A 301 20.82 -18.17 9.19
N GLU A 302 21.56 -18.90 9.99
CA GLU A 302 22.97 -18.58 10.26
C GLU A 302 23.82 -18.62 8.99
N ASP A 303 23.66 -19.67 8.18
CA ASP A 303 24.39 -19.81 6.91
C ASP A 303 23.98 -18.78 5.87
N ALA A 304 22.72 -18.36 5.87
CA ALA A 304 22.24 -17.25 5.05
C ALA A 304 22.95 -15.94 5.43
N VAL A 305 23.02 -15.60 6.72
CA VAL A 305 23.67 -14.36 7.17
C VAL A 305 25.18 -14.39 6.93
N ARG A 306 25.82 -15.57 6.99
CA ARG A 306 27.23 -15.75 6.63
C ARG A 306 27.54 -15.49 5.15
N LYS A 307 26.54 -15.29 4.28
CA LYS A 307 26.75 -14.83 2.89
C LYS A 307 27.11 -13.36 2.77
N LEU A 308 26.97 -12.57 3.85
CA LEU A 308 27.48 -11.21 3.88
C LEU A 308 29.01 -11.21 3.70
N PRO A 309 29.58 -10.18 3.02
CA PRO A 309 31.02 -9.95 3.06
C PRO A 309 31.53 -9.94 4.51
N LEU A 310 32.68 -10.57 4.76
CA LEU A 310 33.21 -10.74 6.13
C LEU A 310 33.27 -9.42 6.94
N PRO A 311 33.69 -8.27 6.37
CA PRO A 311 33.64 -7.00 7.09
C PRO A 311 32.22 -6.60 7.53
N TYR A 312 31.20 -6.86 6.70
CA TYR A 312 29.81 -6.56 7.03
C TYR A 312 29.26 -7.54 8.08
N TYR A 313 29.57 -8.84 7.94
CA TYR A 313 29.17 -9.86 8.91
C TYR A 313 29.66 -9.54 10.32
N LYS A 314 30.90 -9.03 10.45
CA LYS A 314 31.44 -8.59 11.76
C LYS A 314 30.68 -7.43 12.41
N ILE A 315 30.00 -6.60 11.61
CA ILE A 315 29.28 -5.42 12.09
C ILE A 315 27.83 -5.75 12.43
N VAL A 316 27.14 -6.53 11.58
CA VAL A 316 25.68 -6.74 11.67
C VAL A 316 25.25 -8.21 11.76
N GLY A 317 26.18 -9.15 11.63
CA GLY A 317 25.85 -10.58 11.47
C GLY A 317 25.10 -11.17 12.66
N GLU A 318 25.52 -10.84 13.88
CA GLU A 318 24.85 -11.33 15.10
C GLU A 318 23.43 -10.76 15.25
N SER A 319 23.27 -9.44 15.14
CA SER A 319 21.96 -8.79 15.28
C SER A 319 20.99 -9.22 14.19
N LEU A 320 21.45 -9.33 12.93
CA LEU A 320 20.64 -9.79 11.81
C LEU A 320 20.19 -11.25 11.99
N THR A 321 21.08 -12.12 12.47
CA THR A 321 20.76 -13.53 12.76
C THR A 321 19.69 -13.64 13.85
N ASN A 322 19.88 -12.91 14.96
CA ASN A 322 18.95 -12.94 16.09
C ASN A 322 17.57 -12.38 15.69
N ALA A 323 17.55 -11.27 14.96
CA ALA A 323 16.31 -10.67 14.45
C ALA A 323 15.57 -11.64 13.52
N LEU A 324 16.25 -12.26 12.55
CA LEU A 324 15.64 -13.25 11.66
C LEU A 324 15.03 -14.43 12.42
N LYS A 325 15.73 -14.97 13.43
CA LYS A 325 15.21 -16.06 14.28
C LYS A 325 13.97 -15.62 15.06
N ALA A 326 13.99 -14.45 15.71
CA ALA A 326 12.85 -13.91 16.44
C ALA A 326 11.64 -13.66 15.53
N ARG A 327 11.86 -13.04 14.36
CA ARG A 327 10.84 -12.78 13.36
C ARG A 327 10.25 -14.06 12.78
N ARG A 328 11.05 -15.10 12.57
CA ARG A 328 10.59 -16.44 12.14
C ARG A 328 9.59 -17.01 13.15
N GLU A 329 9.87 -16.90 14.45
CA GLU A 329 8.96 -17.37 15.50
C GLU A 329 7.68 -16.55 15.60
N ALA A 330 7.75 -15.24 15.41
CA ALA A 330 6.59 -14.35 15.44
C ALA A 330 5.76 -14.35 14.13
N LEU A 331 6.28 -14.91 13.04
CA LEU A 331 5.65 -14.85 11.72
C LEU A 331 4.24 -15.47 11.66
N PRO A 332 3.91 -16.60 12.31
CA PRO A 332 2.55 -17.14 12.29
C PRO A 332 1.51 -16.18 12.88
N GLU A 333 1.86 -15.41 13.92
CA GLU A 333 0.99 -14.38 14.49
C GLU A 333 0.78 -13.24 13.49
N PHE A 334 1.87 -12.73 12.91
CA PHE A 334 1.80 -11.68 11.89
C PHE A 334 0.96 -12.11 10.68
N ALA A 335 1.15 -13.34 10.19
CA ALA A 335 0.40 -13.90 9.08
C ALA A 335 -1.11 -13.96 9.37
N ARG A 336 -1.50 -14.31 10.60
CA ARG A 336 -2.92 -14.33 11.00
C ARG A 336 -3.54 -12.95 11.07
N GLN A 337 -2.80 -11.96 11.60
CA GLN A 337 -3.24 -10.56 11.60
C GLN A 337 -3.41 -10.04 10.17
N TYR A 338 -2.50 -10.42 9.28
CA TYR A 338 -2.58 -10.06 7.87
C TYR A 338 -3.76 -10.73 7.15
N TYR A 339 -3.98 -12.03 7.38
CA TYR A 339 -5.16 -12.74 6.88
C TYR A 339 -6.46 -12.03 7.28
N ALA A 340 -6.58 -11.65 8.56
CA ALA A 340 -7.76 -10.95 9.08
C ALA A 340 -7.95 -9.56 8.44
N LEU A 341 -6.87 -8.88 8.06
CA LEU A 341 -6.94 -7.60 7.35
C LEU A 341 -7.52 -7.77 5.94
N ILE A 342 -6.95 -8.68 5.14
CA ILE A 342 -7.30 -8.78 3.71
C ILE A 342 -8.58 -9.59 3.45
N THR A 343 -8.92 -10.56 4.30
CA THR A 343 -10.14 -11.39 4.18
C THR A 343 -11.41 -10.62 4.58
N ARG A 344 -11.30 -9.52 5.34
CA ARG A 344 -12.46 -8.75 5.82
C ARG A 344 -13.38 -8.28 4.71
N GLU A 345 -12.81 -7.91 3.57
CA GLU A 345 -13.53 -7.54 2.35
C GLU A 345 -12.88 -8.31 1.19
N ALA A 346 -13.34 -9.54 0.95
CA ALA A 346 -12.75 -10.42 -0.05
C ALA A 346 -13.13 -9.97 -1.47
N GLU A 347 -12.20 -10.15 -2.40
CA GLU A 347 -12.38 -9.84 -3.82
C GLU A 347 -12.06 -11.08 -4.65
N ILE A 348 -12.99 -11.47 -5.51
CA ILE A 348 -12.88 -12.62 -6.40
C ILE A 348 -13.03 -12.10 -7.83
N GLN A 349 -12.05 -12.45 -8.66
CA GLN A 349 -12.02 -12.11 -10.07
C GLN A 349 -12.33 -13.36 -10.88
N ALA A 350 -13.42 -13.35 -11.64
CA ALA A 350 -13.77 -14.37 -12.61
C ALA A 350 -13.00 -14.10 -13.93
N THR A 351 -13.45 -14.65 -15.07
CA THR A 351 -12.75 -14.57 -16.37
C THR A 351 -13.65 -14.01 -17.47
N ASP A 352 -13.13 -13.88 -18.69
CA ASP A 352 -13.88 -13.44 -19.87
C ASP A 352 -14.55 -14.65 -20.57
N GLN A 353 -14.73 -15.77 -19.87
CA GLN A 353 -15.50 -16.93 -20.33
C GLN A 353 -16.83 -17.01 -19.60
N ASP A 354 -17.80 -17.70 -20.20
CA ASP A 354 -19.12 -17.90 -19.61
C ASP A 354 -19.03 -18.75 -18.34
N GLU A 355 -19.40 -18.18 -17.21
CA GLU A 355 -19.22 -18.74 -15.88
C GLU A 355 -20.51 -18.75 -15.06
N TYR A 356 -20.61 -19.76 -14.20
CA TYR A 356 -21.66 -19.87 -13.20
C TYR A 356 -21.12 -19.59 -11.81
N ALA A 357 -21.58 -18.50 -11.20
CA ALA A 357 -21.22 -18.07 -9.84
C ALA A 357 -22.38 -18.32 -8.87
N HIS A 358 -22.25 -19.34 -8.01
CA HIS A 358 -23.23 -19.68 -6.99
C HIS A 358 -22.79 -19.22 -5.60
N CYS A 359 -23.61 -18.39 -4.96
CA CYS A 359 -23.40 -17.84 -3.63
C CYS A 359 -24.54 -18.28 -2.71
N GLU A 360 -24.24 -19.12 -1.72
CA GLU A 360 -25.25 -19.65 -0.80
C GLU A 360 -25.04 -19.15 0.63
N HIS A 361 -26.03 -18.44 1.16
CA HIS A 361 -26.09 -18.11 2.58
C HIS A 361 -26.54 -19.34 3.38
N LEU A 362 -25.62 -19.93 4.14
CA LEU A 362 -25.88 -21.10 4.96
C LEU A 362 -26.63 -20.73 6.25
N PRO A 363 -27.36 -21.68 6.88
CA PRO A 363 -28.05 -21.44 8.15
C PRO A 363 -27.13 -20.98 9.30
N SER A 364 -25.84 -21.35 9.28
CA SER A 364 -24.82 -20.87 10.23
C SER A 364 -24.55 -19.35 10.12
N GLY A 365 -24.97 -18.74 9.01
CA GLY A 365 -24.65 -17.37 8.63
C GLY A 365 -23.40 -17.27 7.75
N ASP A 366 -22.70 -18.38 7.52
CA ASP A 366 -21.59 -18.47 6.55
C ASP A 366 -22.08 -18.24 5.11
N LEU A 367 -21.13 -17.96 4.22
CA LEU A 367 -21.37 -17.83 2.79
C LEU A 367 -20.50 -18.82 2.03
N LEU A 368 -21.11 -19.79 1.37
CA LEU A 368 -20.42 -20.65 0.41
C LEU A 368 -20.42 -19.97 -0.97
N VAL A 369 -19.24 -19.83 -1.57
CA VAL A 369 -19.07 -19.31 -2.93
C VAL A 369 -18.44 -20.39 -3.79
N ARG A 370 -19.07 -20.68 -4.94
CA ARG A 370 -18.56 -21.57 -5.99
C ARG A 370 -18.58 -20.85 -7.32
N ILE A 371 -17.49 -20.96 -8.09
CA ILE A 371 -17.40 -20.42 -9.45
C ILE A 371 -16.78 -21.49 -10.35
N GLY A 372 -17.45 -21.78 -11.46
CA GLY A 372 -17.00 -22.70 -12.50
C GLY A 372 -17.42 -22.21 -13.88
N LEU A 373 -16.86 -22.82 -14.92
CA LEU A 373 -17.35 -22.61 -16.30
C LEU A 373 -18.80 -23.07 -16.40
N MET A 374 -19.61 -22.43 -17.24
CA MET A 374 -20.99 -22.89 -17.44
C MET A 374 -21.04 -24.32 -17.99
N GLU A 375 -21.99 -25.10 -17.47
CA GLU A 375 -22.43 -26.39 -18.02
C GLU A 375 -23.93 -26.30 -18.30
N GLY A 376 -24.30 -26.30 -19.58
CA GLY A 376 -25.68 -26.00 -20.00
C GLY A 376 -26.05 -24.54 -19.71
N SER A 377 -27.32 -24.29 -19.41
CA SER A 377 -27.86 -22.93 -19.17
C SER A 377 -27.93 -22.54 -17.69
N ASP A 378 -27.77 -23.51 -16.78
CA ASP A 378 -28.21 -23.39 -15.37
C ASP A 378 -27.23 -24.00 -14.36
N GLY A 379 -26.04 -24.44 -14.78
CA GLY A 379 -25.08 -25.12 -13.90
C GLY A 379 -23.63 -24.69 -14.12
N ALA A 380 -22.78 -24.98 -13.13
CA ALA A 380 -21.33 -24.96 -13.30
C ALA A 380 -20.84 -26.36 -13.69
N ARG A 381 -19.86 -26.42 -14.58
CA ARG A 381 -19.05 -27.60 -14.82
C ARG A 381 -18.35 -28.02 -13.53
N GLU A 382 -18.52 -29.28 -13.16
CA GLU A 382 -17.85 -29.85 -11.98
C GLU A 382 -16.45 -30.40 -12.34
N PRO A 383 -15.45 -30.22 -11.46
CA PRO A 383 -15.49 -29.41 -10.24
C PRO A 383 -15.35 -27.90 -10.53
N PRO A 384 -15.91 -27.00 -9.70
CA PRO A 384 -15.69 -25.56 -9.81
C PRO A 384 -14.20 -25.23 -9.61
N TYR A 385 -13.69 -24.26 -10.36
CA TYR A 385 -12.29 -23.83 -10.23
C TYR A 385 -12.05 -22.94 -9.00
N PHE A 386 -13.11 -22.38 -8.43
CA PHE A 386 -13.07 -21.64 -7.17
C PHE A 386 -14.16 -22.13 -6.24
N GLN A 387 -13.78 -22.46 -5.00
CA GLN A 387 -14.73 -22.78 -3.94
C GLN A 387 -14.19 -22.31 -2.59
N ARG A 388 -14.95 -21.48 -1.88
CA ARG A 388 -14.59 -21.04 -0.52
C ARG A 388 -15.83 -20.79 0.33
N THR A 389 -15.78 -21.25 1.58
CA THR A 389 -16.72 -20.85 2.63
C THR A 389 -16.13 -19.67 3.40
N PHE A 390 -16.89 -18.57 3.49
CA PHE A 390 -16.55 -17.37 4.23
C PHE A 390 -17.33 -17.30 5.53
N HIS A 391 -16.64 -16.93 6.61
CA HIS A 391 -17.20 -16.87 7.96
C HIS A 391 -17.49 -15.42 8.40
N PRO A 392 -18.66 -15.09 8.99
CA PRO A 392 -19.03 -13.72 9.38
C PRO A 392 -18.09 -13.06 10.41
N GLN A 393 -17.37 -13.87 11.19
CA GLN A 393 -16.38 -13.41 12.16
C GLN A 393 -15.13 -12.86 11.46
N GLU A 394 -14.84 -13.35 10.25
CA GLU A 394 -13.64 -13.01 9.48
C GLU A 394 -13.96 -12.06 8.32
N THR A 395 -15.10 -12.26 7.66
CA THR A 395 -15.49 -11.63 6.40
C THR A 395 -16.78 -10.83 6.57
N ARG A 396 -16.76 -9.56 6.15
CA ARG A 396 -17.95 -8.70 6.14
C ARG A 396 -18.59 -8.59 4.77
N GLU A 397 -17.77 -8.72 3.73
CA GLU A 397 -18.16 -8.51 2.35
C GLU A 397 -17.36 -9.40 1.40
N VAL A 398 -18.04 -9.95 0.40
CA VAL A 398 -17.45 -10.65 -0.75
C VAL A 398 -17.86 -9.91 -2.02
N ARG A 399 -16.86 -9.54 -2.83
CA ARG A 399 -17.02 -8.87 -4.12
C ARG A 399 -16.65 -9.85 -5.22
N ILE A 400 -17.53 -10.06 -6.18
CA ILE A 400 -17.32 -10.92 -7.35
C ILE A 400 -17.40 -10.05 -8.60
N TYR A 401 -16.39 -10.11 -9.46
CA TYR A 401 -16.35 -9.47 -10.76
C TYR A 401 -16.43 -10.53 -11.84
N LEU A 402 -17.57 -10.59 -12.55
CA LEU A 402 -17.84 -11.60 -13.58
C LEU A 402 -17.12 -11.29 -14.90
N ARG A 403 -16.88 -10.00 -15.18
CA ARG A 403 -16.07 -9.50 -16.31
C ARG A 403 -16.75 -9.57 -17.67
N GLY A 404 -16.46 -10.57 -18.48
CA GLY A 404 -16.64 -10.47 -19.94
C GLY A 404 -17.49 -11.56 -20.56
N GLY A 405 -17.65 -12.70 -19.88
CA GLY A 405 -18.47 -13.82 -20.34
C GLY A 405 -19.96 -13.52 -20.28
N ASP A 406 -20.77 -14.36 -20.91
CA ASP A 406 -22.22 -14.35 -20.73
C ASP A 406 -22.56 -15.15 -19.47
N ASP A 407 -22.42 -14.49 -18.33
CA ASP A 407 -22.34 -15.16 -17.03
C ASP A 407 -23.70 -15.38 -16.37
N ARG A 408 -23.78 -16.36 -15.48
CA ARG A 408 -24.94 -16.52 -14.58
C ARG A 408 -24.49 -16.50 -13.14
N ALA A 409 -25.05 -15.59 -12.35
CA ALA A 409 -24.80 -15.55 -10.91
C ALA A 409 -26.09 -15.69 -10.11
N GLU A 410 -26.08 -16.60 -9.15
CA GLU A 410 -27.19 -16.85 -8.25
C GLU A 410 -26.78 -16.64 -6.79
N ILE A 411 -27.59 -15.87 -6.06
CA ILE A 411 -27.49 -15.69 -4.62
C ILE A 411 -28.70 -16.35 -3.95
N ALA A 412 -28.46 -17.43 -3.20
CA ALA A 412 -29.48 -18.27 -2.59
C ALA A 412 -29.31 -18.42 -1.07
N GLY A 413 -30.25 -19.12 -0.44
CA GLY A 413 -30.14 -19.53 0.97
C GLY A 413 -30.79 -18.61 1.99
N ALA A 414 -30.38 -18.77 3.25
CA ALA A 414 -30.99 -18.17 4.45
C ALA A 414 -30.67 -16.65 4.60
N LYS A 415 -30.91 -16.11 5.80
CA LYS A 415 -30.57 -14.71 6.11
C LYS A 415 -29.05 -14.51 6.06
N GLY A 416 -28.59 -13.68 5.13
CA GLY A 416 -27.17 -13.37 4.97
C GLY A 416 -26.59 -12.43 6.05
N ARG A 417 -25.45 -12.82 6.66
CA ARG A 417 -24.64 -11.94 7.54
C ARG A 417 -23.52 -11.23 6.79
N ILE A 418 -22.99 -11.87 5.75
CA ILE A 418 -21.95 -11.36 4.86
C ILE A 418 -22.62 -10.64 3.69
N ALA A 419 -22.11 -9.47 3.28
CA ALA A 419 -22.61 -8.79 2.10
C ALA A 419 -22.01 -9.41 0.82
N VAL A 420 -22.83 -9.70 -0.17
CA VAL A 420 -22.44 -10.18 -1.50
C VAL A 420 -22.66 -9.06 -2.51
N ARG A 421 -21.60 -8.73 -3.25
CA ARG A 421 -21.64 -7.76 -4.35
C ARG A 421 -21.19 -8.45 -5.63
N ILE A 422 -22.01 -8.39 -6.66
CA ILE A 422 -21.67 -8.95 -7.97
C ILE A 422 -21.68 -7.82 -8.99
N ASP A 423 -20.56 -7.66 -9.68
CA ASP A 423 -20.38 -6.78 -10.84
C ASP A 423 -20.47 -7.65 -12.09
N GLY A 424 -21.53 -7.46 -12.88
CA GLY A 424 -21.78 -8.27 -14.10
C GLY A 424 -20.69 -8.06 -15.15
N GLY A 425 -20.08 -6.87 -15.19
CA GLY A 425 -19.05 -6.61 -16.19
C GLY A 425 -19.66 -6.20 -17.53
N GLY A 426 -19.43 -6.93 -18.61
CA GLY A 426 -19.70 -6.49 -19.99
C GLY A 426 -20.45 -7.49 -20.89
N GLY A 427 -20.72 -8.71 -20.43
CA GLY A 427 -21.45 -9.74 -21.18
C GLY A 427 -22.97 -9.59 -21.13
N ALA A 428 -23.69 -10.65 -21.45
CA ALA A 428 -25.15 -10.77 -21.34
C ALA A 428 -25.55 -11.66 -20.14
N ASP A 429 -25.33 -11.14 -18.95
CA ASP A 429 -25.41 -11.90 -17.71
C ASP A 429 -26.84 -12.11 -17.20
N ILE A 430 -27.05 -13.18 -16.44
CA ILE A 430 -28.26 -13.44 -15.65
C ILE A 430 -27.91 -13.35 -14.16
N LEU A 431 -28.42 -12.32 -13.49
CA LEU A 431 -28.17 -12.07 -12.07
C LEU A 431 -29.44 -12.34 -11.25
N ALA A 432 -29.45 -13.45 -10.51
CA ALA A 432 -30.58 -13.94 -9.75
C ALA A 432 -30.34 -13.89 -8.24
N ASN A 433 -31.37 -13.54 -7.48
CA ASN A 433 -31.36 -13.63 -6.03
C ASN A 433 -32.64 -14.30 -5.52
N SER A 434 -32.49 -15.49 -4.99
CA SER A 434 -33.52 -16.30 -4.32
C SER A 434 -33.32 -16.34 -2.79
N SER A 435 -32.30 -15.66 -2.26
CA SER A 435 -31.98 -15.66 -0.83
C SER A 435 -32.99 -14.90 0.05
N GLN A 436 -32.98 -15.21 1.35
CA GLN A 436 -33.71 -14.46 2.39
C GLN A 436 -32.89 -13.29 2.97
N ALA A 437 -31.76 -12.92 2.34
CA ALA A 437 -30.92 -11.83 2.79
C ALA A 437 -31.58 -10.45 2.56
N GLY A 438 -31.30 -9.48 3.44
CA GLY A 438 -31.85 -8.14 3.33
C GLY A 438 -31.17 -7.29 2.24
N VAL A 439 -31.82 -6.18 1.83
CA VAL A 439 -31.35 -5.22 0.79
C VAL A 439 -29.94 -4.68 1.03
N ALA A 440 -29.49 -4.63 2.28
CA ALA A 440 -28.13 -4.20 2.60
C ALA A 440 -27.04 -5.23 2.23
N LYS A 441 -27.42 -6.50 2.06
CA LYS A 441 -26.52 -7.65 1.93
C LYS A 441 -26.38 -8.17 0.51
N THR A 442 -27.35 -7.90 -0.36
CA THR A 442 -27.31 -8.38 -1.75
C THR A 442 -27.30 -7.19 -2.70
N ARG A 443 -26.22 -7.04 -3.47
CA ARG A 443 -26.09 -5.93 -4.44
C ARG A 443 -25.58 -6.40 -5.79
N PHE A 444 -26.30 -6.03 -6.84
CA PHE A 444 -25.89 -6.20 -8.22
C PHE A 444 -25.47 -4.87 -8.82
N TYR A 445 -24.37 -4.89 -9.55
CA TYR A 445 -23.78 -3.75 -10.24
C TYR A 445 -23.66 -4.06 -11.72
N ASP A 446 -24.19 -3.17 -12.54
CA ASP A 446 -24.28 -3.42 -13.98
C ASP A 446 -24.40 -2.12 -14.76
N TYR A 447 -23.33 -1.71 -15.40
CA TYR A 447 -23.30 -0.51 -16.23
C TYR A 447 -23.07 -0.83 -17.72
N ARG A 448 -22.51 -1.99 -18.04
CA ARG A 448 -22.15 -2.41 -19.40
C ARG A 448 -22.73 -3.80 -19.65
N GLY A 449 -22.94 -4.15 -20.91
CA GLY A 449 -23.52 -5.43 -21.27
C GLY A 449 -25.05 -5.41 -21.41
N LYS A 450 -25.65 -6.60 -21.57
CA LYS A 450 -27.09 -6.79 -21.79
C LYS A 450 -27.70 -7.68 -20.69
N ASN A 451 -27.51 -7.27 -19.44
CA ASN A 451 -27.78 -8.10 -18.28
C ASN A 451 -29.27 -8.15 -17.88
N ARG A 452 -29.71 -9.31 -17.42
CA ARG A 452 -31.07 -9.60 -16.92
C ARG A 452 -31.05 -9.84 -15.42
N PHE A 453 -32.07 -9.35 -14.72
CA PHE A 453 -32.15 -9.42 -13.26
C PHE A 453 -33.38 -10.20 -12.80
N ALA A 454 -33.15 -11.31 -12.11
CA ALA A 454 -34.16 -11.97 -11.28
C ALA A 454 -33.94 -11.55 -9.81
N LYS A 455 -34.23 -10.28 -9.52
CA LYS A 455 -33.89 -9.59 -8.26
C LYS A 455 -34.37 -10.28 -6.98
N GLY A 456 -35.50 -11.00 -7.05
CA GLY A 456 -36.22 -11.52 -5.90
C GLY A 456 -36.53 -10.43 -4.85
N LYS A 457 -36.79 -10.85 -3.61
CA LYS A 457 -36.84 -9.94 -2.45
C LYS A 457 -35.41 -9.69 -1.95
N GLY A 458 -35.06 -8.45 -1.64
CA GLY A 458 -33.83 -8.19 -0.89
C GLY A 458 -32.54 -7.90 -1.68
N ALA A 459 -32.56 -7.78 -3.02
CA ALA A 459 -31.39 -7.27 -3.76
C ALA A 459 -31.50 -5.77 -4.07
N LYS A 460 -30.38 -5.06 -4.23
CA LYS A 460 -30.32 -3.70 -4.82
C LYS A 460 -29.55 -3.76 -6.14
N ILE A 461 -30.08 -3.13 -7.19
CA ILE A 461 -29.42 -3.00 -8.49
C ILE A 461 -28.89 -1.57 -8.63
N ASP A 462 -27.63 -1.42 -9.01
CA ASP A 462 -26.98 -0.13 -9.28
C ASP A 462 -26.41 -0.13 -10.70
N LYS A 463 -27.07 0.62 -11.59
CA LYS A 463 -26.70 0.70 -13.01
C LYS A 463 -25.81 1.87 -13.39
N ARG A 464 -25.30 2.60 -12.40
CA ARG A 464 -24.52 3.81 -12.67
C ARG A 464 -23.15 3.44 -13.23
N PRO A 465 -22.66 4.18 -14.24
CA PRO A 465 -21.30 4.04 -14.74
C PRO A 465 -20.27 4.10 -13.62
N TYR A 466 -19.34 3.16 -13.65
CA TYR A 466 -18.22 3.16 -12.71
C TYR A 466 -16.98 2.59 -13.39
N LYS A 467 -15.93 3.40 -13.40
CA LYS A 467 -14.57 2.98 -13.72
C LYS A 467 -13.75 3.11 -12.44
N ARG A 468 -13.09 2.02 -12.01
CA ARG A 468 -12.18 2.07 -10.86
C ARG A 468 -11.08 3.10 -11.16
N PRO A 469 -10.92 4.13 -10.33
CA PRO A 469 -9.91 5.15 -10.58
C PRO A 469 -8.50 4.57 -10.33
N PRO A 470 -7.48 5.03 -11.07
CA PRO A 470 -6.11 4.57 -10.87
C PRO A 470 -5.57 5.00 -9.49
N ALA A 471 -4.62 4.25 -8.95
CA ALA A 471 -3.95 4.67 -7.72
C ALA A 471 -3.02 5.86 -7.99
N ARG A 472 -3.04 6.87 -7.10
CA ARG A 472 -2.29 8.11 -7.30
C ARG A 472 -0.86 8.08 -6.74
N ILE A 473 -0.65 7.35 -5.64
CA ILE A 473 0.58 7.42 -4.82
C ILE A 473 1.19 6.04 -4.58
N LEU A 474 0.39 4.98 -4.71
CA LEU A 474 0.85 3.61 -4.64
C LEU A 474 1.09 3.13 -6.08
N ARG A 475 2.13 2.31 -6.31
CA ARG A 475 2.31 1.56 -7.56
C ARG A 475 1.24 0.45 -7.71
N ALA A 476 0.00 0.74 -7.35
CA ALA A 476 -1.16 -0.13 -7.52
C ALA A 476 -1.92 0.32 -8.78
N ARG A 477 -2.60 -0.59 -9.47
CA ARG A 477 -3.43 -0.33 -10.64
C ARG A 477 -4.66 0.50 -10.26
N TYR A 478 -5.25 0.27 -9.09
CA TYR A 478 -6.48 0.94 -8.65
C TYR A 478 -6.40 1.58 -7.26
N ALA A 479 -7.16 2.67 -7.08
CA ALA A 479 -7.29 3.35 -5.80
C ALA A 479 -7.97 2.45 -4.75
N LEU A 480 -7.65 2.70 -3.47
CA LEU A 480 -8.19 1.94 -2.34
C LEU A 480 -9.70 2.15 -2.22
N ASP A 481 -10.44 1.04 -2.25
CA ASP A 481 -11.89 0.99 -2.04
C ASP A 481 -12.25 0.06 -0.87
N TRP A 482 -11.29 -0.21 0.02
CA TRP A 482 -11.44 -1.13 1.15
C TRP A 482 -10.53 -0.73 2.32
N GLY A 483 -10.90 -1.16 3.53
CA GLY A 483 -10.09 -0.90 4.72
C GLY A 483 -10.11 0.55 5.17
N MET A 484 -9.00 1.00 5.74
CA MET A 484 -8.93 2.28 6.46
C MET A 484 -7.49 2.79 6.55
N GLN A 485 -7.35 4.11 6.60
CA GLN A 485 -6.12 4.80 6.95
C GLN A 485 -6.35 5.72 8.14
N ALA A 486 -5.42 5.74 9.09
CA ALA A 486 -5.41 6.66 10.22
C ALA A 486 -4.05 7.34 10.32
N ILE A 487 -4.08 8.64 10.55
CA ILE A 487 -2.90 9.49 10.72
C ILE A 487 -3.14 10.36 11.94
N ALA A 488 -2.16 10.48 12.82
CA ALA A 488 -2.23 11.38 13.96
C ALA A 488 -0.87 11.99 14.27
N PHE A 489 -0.85 13.30 14.54
CA PHE A 489 0.35 14.08 14.82
C PHE A 489 0.15 14.96 16.04
N PRO A 490 1.14 15.04 16.95
CA PRO A 490 1.16 16.10 17.94
C PRO A 490 1.41 17.46 17.26
N ILE A 491 0.93 18.52 17.88
CA ILE A 491 1.20 19.89 17.50
C ILE A 491 1.76 20.66 18.68
N LEU A 492 2.82 21.41 18.41
CA LEU A 492 3.33 22.45 19.29
C LEU A 492 3.43 23.74 18.46
N ILE A 493 2.69 24.77 18.87
CA ILE A 493 2.72 26.09 18.23
C ILE A 493 3.11 27.11 19.29
N ALA A 494 4.08 27.96 18.98
CA ALA A 494 4.45 29.12 19.78
C ALA A 494 4.19 30.39 18.98
N ASN A 495 3.30 31.27 19.45
CA ASN A 495 3.09 32.59 18.84
C ASN A 495 2.64 33.64 19.87
N PRO A 496 2.71 34.95 19.57
CA PRO A 496 2.40 36.01 20.55
C PRO A 496 0.95 36.00 21.07
N ASP A 497 -0.01 35.54 20.27
CA ASP A 497 -1.44 35.55 20.62
C ASP A 497 -1.82 34.35 21.53
N LEU A 498 -1.28 33.17 21.23
CA LEU A 498 -1.57 31.90 21.94
C LEU A 498 -0.51 31.52 22.99
N ASN A 499 0.63 32.22 23.00
CA ASN A 499 1.87 31.75 23.62
C ASN A 499 2.16 30.31 23.17
N VAL A 500 2.22 29.37 24.10
CA VAL A 500 2.41 27.94 23.82
C VAL A 500 1.07 27.24 23.72
N PHE A 501 0.80 26.67 22.55
CA PHE A 501 -0.33 25.80 22.26
C PHE A 501 0.18 24.38 22.03
N VAL A 502 -0.34 23.43 22.83
CA VAL A 502 -0.05 22.00 22.70
C VAL A 502 -1.32 21.28 22.30
N GLY A 503 -1.26 20.42 21.30
CA GLY A 503 -2.42 19.69 20.83
C GLY A 503 -2.08 18.50 19.96
N GLY A 504 -3.07 18.01 19.24
CA GLY A 504 -2.93 16.98 18.24
C GLY A 504 -3.94 17.14 17.11
N LEU A 505 -3.52 16.75 15.91
CA LEU A 505 -4.39 16.52 14.77
C LEU A 505 -4.51 15.03 14.53
N GLY A 506 -5.69 14.59 14.16
CA GLY A 506 -5.99 13.22 13.75
C GLY A 506 -6.85 13.23 12.50
N SER A 507 -6.58 12.31 11.58
CA SER A 507 -7.42 12.03 10.43
C SER A 507 -7.61 10.53 10.31
N ARG A 508 -8.85 10.09 10.14
CA ARG A 508 -9.22 8.69 9.92
C ARG A 508 -10.14 8.61 8.72
N GLN A 509 -9.70 7.87 7.71
CA GLN A 509 -10.45 7.64 6.48
C GLN A 509 -10.80 6.16 6.40
N TYR A 510 -12.08 5.88 6.16
CA TYR A 510 -12.55 4.56 5.79
C TYR A 510 -12.75 4.57 4.28
N PHE A 511 -12.21 3.57 3.60
CA PHE A 511 -12.47 3.39 2.17
C PHE A 511 -13.76 2.56 2.00
N GLY A 512 -14.24 2.43 0.77
CA GLY A 512 -15.40 1.59 0.52
C GLY A 512 -15.68 1.40 -0.96
N TYR A 513 -16.36 0.30 -1.28
CA TYR A 513 -16.66 -0.07 -2.65
C TYR A 513 -17.36 1.05 -3.43
N ARG A 514 -16.77 1.46 -4.56
CA ARG A 514 -17.22 2.59 -5.41
C ARG A 514 -17.31 3.93 -4.67
N LYS A 515 -16.58 4.12 -3.56
CA LYS A 515 -16.50 5.36 -2.78
C LYS A 515 -15.10 5.96 -2.85
N ASN A 516 -14.75 6.54 -4.00
CA ASN A 516 -13.49 7.26 -4.17
C ASN A 516 -13.65 8.75 -3.75
N PRO A 517 -12.69 9.34 -3.00
CA PRO A 517 -11.47 8.73 -2.43
C PRO A 517 -11.64 8.04 -1.08
N PHE A 518 -12.81 8.14 -0.44
CA PHE A 518 -13.14 7.44 0.80
C PHE A 518 -14.67 7.26 0.92
N SER A 519 -15.11 6.36 1.79
CA SER A 519 -16.53 6.22 2.19
C SER A 519 -16.88 7.19 3.31
N SER A 520 -16.00 7.34 4.30
CA SER A 520 -16.07 8.40 5.29
C SER A 520 -14.68 8.91 5.69
N SER A 521 -14.60 10.19 6.03
CA SER A 521 -13.40 10.83 6.53
C SER A 521 -13.73 11.61 7.80
N HIS A 522 -12.91 11.40 8.82
CA HIS A 522 -13.05 11.98 10.15
C HIS A 522 -11.77 12.74 10.46
N SER A 523 -11.85 14.05 10.63
CA SER A 523 -10.72 14.88 11.06
C SER A 523 -11.01 15.42 12.45
N PHE A 524 -10.04 15.30 13.35
CA PHE A 524 -10.12 15.72 14.74
C PHE A 524 -8.92 16.59 15.06
N ASN A 525 -9.15 17.77 15.64
CA ASN A 525 -8.09 18.64 16.12
C ASN A 525 -8.44 19.04 17.55
N ALA A 526 -7.53 18.86 18.49
CA ALA A 526 -7.71 19.31 19.85
C ALA A 526 -6.42 19.87 20.42
N GLY A 527 -6.52 20.87 21.31
CA GLY A 527 -5.36 21.36 22.03
C GLY A 527 -5.70 22.41 23.07
N LEU A 528 -4.67 22.85 23.78
CA LEU A 528 -4.72 23.72 24.94
C LEU A 528 -3.64 24.81 24.80
N ALA A 529 -4.02 26.07 24.96
CA ALA A 529 -3.09 27.16 25.20
C ALA A 529 -2.74 27.20 26.69
N ILE A 530 -1.49 26.92 27.04
CA ILE A 530 -1.04 26.62 28.41
C ILE A 530 -1.28 27.80 29.35
N ASN A 531 -0.83 28.99 28.97
CA ASN A 531 -0.83 30.16 29.87
C ASN A 531 -2.23 30.61 30.29
N ARG A 532 -3.24 30.39 29.44
CA ARG A 532 -4.63 30.80 29.70
C ARG A 532 -5.54 29.62 30.06
N LEU A 533 -5.00 28.39 30.05
CA LEU A 533 -5.75 27.14 30.21
C LEU A 533 -6.99 27.05 29.30
N LYS A 534 -6.84 27.51 28.05
CA LYS A 534 -7.95 27.58 27.09
C LYS A 534 -7.83 26.51 26.03
N SER A 535 -8.89 25.74 25.85
CA SER A 535 -8.91 24.64 24.89
C SER A 535 -9.63 25.00 23.59
N SER A 536 -9.24 24.28 22.55
CA SER A 536 -9.94 24.29 21.26
C SER A 536 -10.07 22.86 20.78
N VAL A 537 -11.27 22.48 20.36
CA VAL A 537 -11.59 21.16 19.83
C VAL A 537 -12.40 21.35 18.56
N SER A 538 -12.04 20.68 17.49
CA SER A 538 -12.82 20.65 16.26
C SER A 538 -12.87 19.24 15.69
N TYR A 539 -14.04 18.88 15.19
CA TYR A 539 -14.28 17.64 14.47
C TYR A 539 -14.98 17.94 13.15
N THR A 540 -14.51 17.31 12.08
CA THR A 540 -15.19 17.29 10.78
C THR A 540 -15.36 15.84 10.34
N GLY A 541 -16.61 15.40 10.21
CA GLY A 541 -16.98 14.13 9.59
C GLY A 541 -17.56 14.38 8.21
N THR A 542 -17.02 13.74 7.17
CA THR A 542 -17.57 13.73 5.82
C THR A 542 -17.94 12.30 5.43
N PHE A 543 -19.17 12.08 4.97
CA PHE A 543 -19.71 10.78 4.59
C PHE A 543 -20.17 10.85 3.14
N ARG A 544 -19.63 9.97 2.29
CA ARG A 544 -19.75 10.11 0.84
C ARG A 544 -20.98 9.40 0.29
N GLN A 545 -21.75 10.11 -0.53
CA GLN A 545 -22.98 9.65 -1.21
C GLN A 545 -23.89 8.83 -0.26
N VAL A 546 -24.35 9.49 0.80
CA VAL A 546 -25.28 8.93 1.79
C VAL A 546 -26.70 8.83 1.24
N LEU A 547 -27.07 9.75 0.35
CA LEU A 547 -28.34 9.79 -0.36
C LEU A 547 -28.09 10.20 -1.81
N LEU A 548 -28.30 9.29 -2.77
CA LEU A 548 -27.97 9.50 -4.18
C LEU A 548 -26.50 9.94 -4.34
N ASP A 549 -26.27 11.15 -4.83
CA ASP A 549 -24.95 11.78 -5.01
C ASP A 549 -24.66 12.88 -3.97
N LEU A 550 -25.48 12.97 -2.92
CA LEU A 550 -25.28 13.90 -1.80
C LEU A 550 -24.38 13.31 -0.73
N ASP A 551 -23.36 14.07 -0.38
CA ASP A 551 -22.50 13.81 0.77
C ASP A 551 -23.14 14.40 2.04
N ALA A 552 -22.93 13.77 3.20
CA ALA A 552 -23.24 14.38 4.48
C ALA A 552 -21.95 14.91 5.11
N ARG A 553 -22.01 16.10 5.69
CA ARG A 553 -20.91 16.67 6.47
C ARG A 553 -21.40 17.14 7.82
N ILE A 554 -20.65 16.79 8.86
CA ILE A 554 -20.85 17.24 10.23
C ILE A 554 -19.62 18.02 10.64
N ARG A 555 -19.81 19.28 11.05
CA ARG A 555 -18.76 20.10 11.69
C ARG A 555 -19.15 20.41 13.12
N LEU A 556 -18.25 20.12 14.04
CA LEU A 556 -18.32 20.47 15.46
C LEU A 556 -17.09 21.31 15.79
N LYS A 557 -17.27 22.45 16.44
CA LYS A 557 -16.14 23.28 16.90
C LYS A 557 -16.46 23.88 18.25
N TYR A 558 -15.55 23.68 19.19
CA TYR A 558 -15.46 24.43 20.43
C TYR A 558 -14.14 25.19 20.44
N SER A 559 -14.13 26.45 20.83
CA SER A 559 -12.89 27.20 21.03
C SER A 559 -13.07 28.24 22.12
N GLY A 560 -12.25 28.16 23.17
CA GLY A 560 -12.04 29.27 24.11
C GLY A 560 -11.02 30.30 23.61
N LEU A 561 -10.34 30.01 22.50
CA LEU A 561 -9.25 30.82 21.96
C LEU A 561 -9.72 31.94 21.03
N GLN A 562 -11.04 32.12 20.86
CA GLN A 562 -11.54 33.10 19.91
C GLN A 562 -11.28 34.52 20.45
N VAL A 563 -10.61 35.33 19.62
CA VAL A 563 -10.41 36.76 19.88
C VAL A 563 -11.15 37.54 18.81
N ILE A 564 -11.95 38.51 19.24
CA ILE A 564 -12.58 39.52 18.37
C ILE A 564 -11.80 40.81 18.56
N ARG A 565 -11.36 41.41 17.45
CA ARG A 565 -10.75 42.74 17.45
C ARG A 565 -11.77 43.72 16.87
N PHE A 566 -12.20 44.67 17.69
CA PHE A 566 -13.11 45.73 17.25
C PHE A 566 -12.43 47.06 17.52
N ASN A 567 -12.12 47.82 16.46
CA ASN A 567 -11.42 49.11 16.53
C ASN A 567 -12.35 50.28 16.15
N GLY A 568 -13.67 50.08 16.18
CA GLY A 568 -14.68 51.04 15.73
C GLY A 568 -15.03 50.95 14.24
N PHE A 569 -15.89 51.86 13.78
CA PHE A 569 -16.49 51.81 12.44
C PHE A 569 -15.81 52.79 11.46
N GLY A 570 -15.17 52.26 10.42
CA GLY A 570 -14.61 53.05 9.33
C GLY A 570 -13.15 53.48 9.52
N ASN A 571 -12.49 53.80 8.41
CA ASN A 571 -11.04 54.05 8.35
C ASN A 571 -10.57 55.34 9.04
N ALA A 572 -11.49 56.26 9.35
CA ALA A 572 -11.20 57.51 10.06
C ALA A 572 -11.27 57.38 11.60
N THR A 573 -11.59 56.19 12.12
CA THR A 573 -11.71 55.98 13.57
C THR A 573 -10.35 56.15 14.24
N LYS A 574 -10.25 57.12 15.16
CA LYS A 574 -9.06 57.25 16.01
C LYS A 574 -9.02 56.10 17.01
N ILE A 575 -7.86 55.47 17.17
CA ILE A 575 -7.64 54.34 18.08
C ILE A 575 -6.79 54.85 19.27
N PRO A 576 -7.41 55.38 20.34
CA PRO A 576 -6.69 56.04 21.44
C PRO A 576 -6.01 55.09 22.44
N ARG A 577 -6.21 53.77 22.32
CA ARG A 577 -5.71 52.76 23.27
C ARG A 577 -4.83 51.73 22.55
N PRO A 578 -3.96 51.00 23.27
CA PRO A 578 -3.18 49.91 22.65
C PRO A 578 -4.08 48.78 22.12
N SER A 579 -3.59 48.05 21.11
CA SER A 579 -4.34 46.95 20.44
C SER A 579 -4.92 45.92 21.40
N SER A 580 -4.23 45.63 22.51
CA SER A 580 -4.66 44.67 23.54
C SER A 580 -5.97 45.07 24.23
N PHE A 581 -6.32 46.35 24.27
CA PHE A 581 -7.58 46.86 24.82
C PHE A 581 -8.81 46.48 23.97
N TYR A 582 -8.59 46.32 22.67
CA TYR A 582 -9.63 46.01 21.67
C TYR A 582 -9.77 44.51 21.39
N GLN A 583 -8.97 43.67 22.05
CA GLN A 583 -8.99 42.21 21.92
C GLN A 583 -9.96 41.60 22.93
N VAL A 584 -11.17 41.29 22.47
CA VAL A 584 -12.21 40.63 23.28
C VAL A 584 -12.12 39.12 23.13
N GLU A 585 -11.99 38.44 24.25
CA GLU A 585 -11.94 36.99 24.33
C GLU A 585 -13.36 36.39 24.40
N GLN A 586 -13.60 35.36 23.59
CA GLN A 586 -14.89 34.69 23.49
C GLN A 586 -14.74 33.17 23.52
N ASN A 587 -15.67 32.51 24.21
CA ASN A 587 -15.90 31.08 24.08
C ASN A 587 -16.94 30.85 23.00
N TYR A 588 -16.66 29.98 22.05
CA TYR A 588 -17.54 29.72 20.91
C TYR A 588 -17.74 28.22 20.72
N PHE A 589 -19.00 27.83 20.57
CA PHE A 589 -19.42 26.49 20.16
C PHE A 589 -20.23 26.58 18.86
N ALA A 590 -19.97 25.66 17.94
CA ALA A 590 -20.80 25.47 16.77
C ALA A 590 -20.98 24.01 16.39
N PHE A 591 -22.21 23.72 15.97
CA PHE A 591 -22.62 22.47 15.35
C PHE A 591 -23.29 22.79 14.01
N ALA A 592 -22.75 22.23 12.93
CA ALA A 592 -23.19 22.49 11.56
C ALA A 592 -23.25 21.19 10.76
N PRO A 593 -24.36 20.43 10.82
CA PRO A 593 -24.64 19.36 9.90
C PRO A 593 -25.09 19.94 8.54
N SER A 594 -24.73 19.28 7.45
CA SER A 594 -25.10 19.71 6.09
C SER A 594 -25.13 18.54 5.12
N LEU A 595 -25.96 18.67 4.09
CA LEU A 595 -25.90 17.85 2.89
C LEU A 595 -25.21 18.65 1.79
N GLU A 596 -24.25 18.04 1.12
CA GLU A 596 -23.43 18.67 0.09
C GLU A 596 -23.57 17.92 -1.24
N PHE A 597 -23.99 18.63 -2.28
CA PHE A 597 -23.83 18.21 -3.66
C PHE A 597 -22.47 18.65 -4.17
N ARG A 598 -21.76 17.76 -4.87
CA ARG A 598 -20.47 18.06 -5.50
C ARG A 598 -20.52 17.65 -6.97
N ALA A 599 -20.46 18.64 -7.86
CA ALA A 599 -20.19 18.36 -9.26
C ALA A 599 -18.69 18.08 -9.41
N ALA A 600 -18.35 16.82 -9.69
CA ALA A 600 -16.97 16.42 -9.93
C ALA A 600 -16.48 17.03 -11.25
N GLU A 601 -15.23 17.49 -11.26
CA GLU A 601 -14.52 17.69 -12.50
C GLU A 601 -14.14 16.32 -13.06
N HIS A 602 -14.60 16.00 -14.27
CA HIS A 602 -14.06 14.88 -15.05
C HIS A 602 -12.91 15.41 -15.89
N THR A 603 -11.84 15.89 -15.25
CA THR A 603 -10.55 16.06 -15.92
C THR A 603 -9.83 14.72 -15.82
N GLY A 604 -9.38 14.21 -16.96
CA GLY A 604 -8.75 12.90 -17.06
C GLY A 604 -7.63 12.69 -16.03
N ASP A 605 -7.55 11.46 -15.53
CA ASP A 605 -6.44 10.77 -14.86
C ASP A 605 -5.58 11.47 -13.78
N THR A 606 -5.73 12.75 -13.42
CA THR A 606 -4.61 13.45 -12.77
C THR A 606 -4.86 14.58 -11.75
N GLU A 607 -6.05 14.79 -11.15
CA GLU A 607 -6.12 15.74 -10.01
C GLU A 607 -6.98 15.33 -8.79
N SER A 608 -6.51 15.75 -7.61
CA SER A 608 -7.27 15.80 -6.35
C SER A 608 -8.59 16.53 -6.53
N LEU A 609 -9.64 16.13 -5.78
CA LEU A 609 -10.97 16.75 -5.65
C LEU A 609 -10.99 18.29 -5.69
N ARG A 610 -10.76 18.89 -6.85
CA ARG A 610 -11.28 20.20 -7.23
C ARG A 610 -12.67 19.90 -7.77
N SER A 611 -13.68 20.11 -6.93
CA SER A 611 -15.05 20.15 -7.42
C SER A 611 -15.24 21.50 -8.11
N LYS A 612 -15.66 21.53 -9.38
CA LYS A 612 -16.03 22.78 -10.06
C LYS A 612 -17.12 23.53 -9.27
N LEU A 613 -17.97 22.77 -8.59
CA LEU A 613 -19.05 23.30 -7.77
C LEU A 613 -19.30 22.37 -6.58
N ALA A 614 -19.35 22.95 -5.38
CA ALA A 614 -19.86 22.32 -4.19
C ALA A 614 -20.96 23.20 -3.61
N ILE A 615 -22.18 22.68 -3.52
CA ILE A 615 -23.32 23.36 -2.90
C ILE A 615 -23.70 22.56 -1.66
N GLY A 616 -23.66 23.21 -0.50
CA GLY A 616 -24.06 22.62 0.77
C GLY A 616 -25.24 23.35 1.38
N LEU A 617 -26.21 22.62 1.89
CA LEU A 617 -27.32 23.17 2.68
C LEU A 617 -27.40 22.47 4.03
N GLY A 618 -27.55 23.24 5.10
CA GLY A 618 -27.72 22.71 6.44
C GLY A 618 -27.84 23.79 7.51
N PRO A 619 -28.48 23.48 8.65
CA PRO A 619 -28.58 24.42 9.76
C PRO A 619 -27.22 24.62 10.44
N ILE A 620 -27.05 25.77 11.09
CA ILE A 620 -25.91 26.04 11.96
C ILE A 620 -26.44 26.50 13.31
N VAL A 621 -26.09 25.75 14.36
CA VAL A 621 -26.31 26.18 15.74
C VAL A 621 -25.00 26.76 16.26
N LYS A 622 -25.01 28.05 16.61
CA LYS A 622 -23.87 28.78 17.17
C LYS A 622 -24.24 29.29 18.55
N TYR A 623 -23.43 28.96 19.53
CA TYR A 623 -23.47 29.54 20.86
C TYR A 623 -22.15 30.26 21.13
N SER A 624 -22.23 31.46 21.67
CA SER A 624 -21.04 32.23 22.03
C SER A 624 -21.22 32.94 23.35
N ASN A 625 -20.24 32.85 24.22
CA ASN A 625 -20.21 33.50 25.52
C ASN A 625 -18.96 34.37 25.63
N THR A 626 -19.13 35.61 26.06
CA THR A 626 -18.05 36.59 26.24
C THR A 626 -17.92 36.87 27.75
N PRO A 627 -17.18 36.01 28.50
CA PRO A 627 -17.14 36.10 29.94
C PRO A 627 -16.47 37.40 30.40
N LEU A 628 -17.14 38.15 31.27
CA LEU A 628 -16.62 39.41 31.80
C LEU A 628 -15.30 39.21 32.56
N SER A 629 -15.12 38.10 33.26
CA SER A 629 -13.89 37.77 33.98
C SER A 629 -12.64 37.78 33.10
N SER A 630 -12.76 37.35 31.85
CA SER A 630 -11.67 37.36 30.86
C SER A 630 -11.52 38.68 30.10
N ASN A 631 -12.45 39.63 30.29
CA ASN A 631 -12.56 40.84 29.49
C ASN A 631 -12.68 42.14 30.31
N LYS A 632 -12.37 42.12 31.62
CA LYS A 632 -12.54 43.28 32.51
C LYS A 632 -11.76 44.51 32.07
N ASP A 633 -10.58 44.31 31.50
CA ASP A 633 -9.66 45.35 31.03
C ASP A 633 -9.92 45.77 29.56
N LYS A 634 -10.92 45.17 28.90
CA LYS A 634 -11.23 45.41 27.49
C LYS A 634 -12.32 46.48 27.35
N PHE A 635 -12.49 47.00 26.14
CA PHE A 635 -13.48 48.03 25.86
C PHE A 635 -14.93 47.66 26.24
N ILE A 636 -15.27 46.36 26.25
CA ILE A 636 -16.59 45.86 26.68
C ILE A 636 -16.76 45.79 28.20
N GLY A 637 -15.67 45.88 28.96
CA GLY A 637 -15.66 45.84 30.43
C GLY A 637 -15.89 47.21 31.06
N SER A 638 -15.78 48.30 30.30
CA SER A 638 -15.96 49.68 30.77
C SER A 638 -17.22 50.31 30.16
N LEU A 639 -18.33 50.31 30.90
CA LEU A 639 -19.57 50.98 30.48
C LEU A 639 -19.59 52.50 30.76
N ASN A 640 -18.60 53.02 31.51
CA ASN A 640 -18.66 54.37 32.09
C ASN A 640 -17.97 55.46 31.25
N HIS A 641 -17.37 55.14 30.09
CA HIS A 641 -16.65 56.12 29.26
C HIS A 641 -16.79 55.84 27.75
N SER A 642 -16.89 56.89 26.93
CA SER A 642 -16.82 56.77 25.46
C SER A 642 -15.45 56.22 25.05
N VAL A 643 -15.45 55.09 24.34
CA VAL A 643 -14.23 54.41 23.87
C VAL A 643 -13.68 55.04 22.59
N TYR A 644 -14.56 55.59 21.76
CA TYR A 644 -14.26 56.08 20.42
C TYR A 644 -14.75 57.52 20.27
N GLY A 645 -14.21 58.44 21.08
CA GLY A 645 -14.49 59.88 20.96
C GLY A 645 -15.97 60.21 21.14
#